data_AF-A0A0Q7IXQ1-F1
#
_entry.id   AF-A0A0Q7IXQ1-F1
#
_cell.length_a   1.000
_cell.length_b   1.000
_cell.length_c   1.000
_cell.angle_alpha   90.00
_cell.angle_beta   90.00
_cell.angle_gamma   90.00
#
_symmetry.space_group_name_H-M   'P 1'
#
loop_
_entity.id
_entity.type
_entity.pdbx_description
1 polymer ?
#
loop_
_entity_poly.entity_id
_entity_poly.type
_entity_poly.pdbx_seq_one_letter_code
_entity_poly.pdbx_strand_id
1 'polypeptide(L)'
;MKKSTLKITRLLLATSLTAGLFTTSSAFAAESDYSEALEAPPVDFNILDDERLAKGLMDRGLLSKSATPEQIAKAVKSYVAAKNNKSVKSKEDTNHDEIDKKSKDFIAKQKTKLFTQLNKGQENLKKGNPNGLPVPSAKQDTYNGSVREDKVLVLLTEFSDFKHNNVKQEPGYMYANDFNRDHYQKLMFGNSDFTLFDGSKIQTFKQYYEEQSGGSYTVNGYVSDWLTVPGQAAQYGDDNPAGGHDNLNPKGPRDLVKDALNAAAASGINLADYDKFDQYDIDGDGNQNEPDGIIDHLMIIHAGTGQEAGGGQLGDNAIWSHRWTLNGVYPVAGTTAGVDYWGGRMAAYDYTIQPEDGAVGVFAHEFGHDLGLPDEYDTQYTGQGEPVASWSIMSGGSWNGKIAGTTPSSFSPQNKEFFQKTMGGNWANVSEIDAADITKLGTSAIIDQSVTKSKNPAIVKVNLPDKAVPGIQPAFGARYYYSTKGDNLHTTLSTPEFDLTQAQTATFDFKTLYDVEFEYDYLTVTASTYNEQVTLDVIGDNDTNGDARAETTNGAWVDKSYDLSHFAGKKVTLHFDYVTDGGLALNGFAMDNAKLTANGQVVFSDDAEGAAKFNLDGFVVSNGMELKKHYYYLEWRNYAGADKALAYSRGVKYNTGLVVWYADDSYLDNWVGIHPGQGFLGVVDAHSDALIFQKDGQDSVAQTTRYQVADAAFSLDKTPSWYINNPTRGEYNYKSMHGVEEFSDSNSYMNTVIPDAGRIVPNYGLKFRVVGEAKDNSAGLVWIHK
;
A
#
# COMPACT_ATOMS: atom_id res chain seq x y z
N MET A 1 58.80 28.99 -16.62
CA MET A 1 59.74 28.69 -17.74
C MET A 1 61.02 28.15 -17.13
N LYS A 2 61.66 27.03 -17.51
CA LYS A 2 61.44 26.00 -18.57
C LYS A 2 61.72 24.59 -17.98
N LYS A 3 61.06 23.56 -18.56
CA LYS A 3 61.54 22.24 -19.05
C LYS A 3 62.98 21.77 -18.67
N SER A 4 63.30 20.47 -18.48
CA SER A 4 62.52 19.22 -18.72
C SER A 4 63.19 17.92 -18.22
N THR A 5 62.36 16.89 -17.95
CA THR A 5 62.53 15.43 -18.18
C THR A 5 63.71 14.61 -17.62
N LEU A 6 63.37 13.45 -17.03
CA LEU A 6 64.26 12.30 -16.82
C LEU A 6 63.56 11.00 -17.26
N LYS A 7 64.32 10.00 -17.75
CA LYS A 7 63.89 8.61 -18.00
C LYS A 7 65.06 7.68 -17.66
N ILE A 8 64.82 6.59 -16.92
CA ILE A 8 65.75 5.46 -16.77
C ILE A 8 64.99 4.13 -16.90
N THR A 9 65.70 3.11 -17.35
CA THR A 9 65.25 1.90 -18.06
C THR A 9 64.98 0.70 -17.13
N ARG A 10 64.20 -0.29 -17.58
CA ARG A 10 64.06 -1.64 -16.99
C ARG A 10 64.86 -2.69 -17.79
N LEU A 11 65.21 -3.81 -17.15
CA LEU A 11 65.86 -4.97 -17.78
C LEU A 11 65.07 -6.27 -17.43
N LEU A 12 65.04 -7.24 -18.35
CA LEU A 12 64.48 -8.60 -18.19
C LEU A 12 65.60 -9.59 -17.77
N LEU A 13 65.47 -10.91 -17.53
CA LEU A 13 64.65 -11.97 -18.15
C LEU A 13 64.73 -13.30 -17.31
N ALA A 14 63.61 -14.05 -17.18
CA ALA A 14 63.43 -15.52 -17.45
C ALA A 14 64.31 -16.63 -16.77
N THR A 15 63.93 -17.94 -16.62
CA THR A 15 62.70 -18.76 -16.89
C THR A 15 62.80 -20.19 -16.27
N SER A 16 61.71 -20.99 -16.37
CA SER A 16 61.65 -22.48 -16.51
C SER A 16 61.26 -23.29 -15.24
N LEU A 17 60.54 -24.42 -15.27
CA LEU A 17 59.67 -25.06 -16.29
C LEU A 17 58.75 -26.11 -15.61
N THR A 18 57.51 -26.33 -16.08
CA THR A 18 56.90 -27.63 -16.47
C THR A 18 55.36 -27.56 -16.51
N ALA A 19 54.76 -28.31 -17.44
CA ALA A 19 53.32 -28.43 -17.64
C ALA A 19 52.99 -29.87 -18.08
N GLY A 20 51.76 -30.34 -17.85
CA GLY A 20 51.29 -31.65 -18.29
C GLY A 20 49.79 -31.81 -18.10
N LEU A 21 49.03 -31.73 -19.19
CA LEU A 21 47.58 -31.89 -19.25
C LEU A 21 47.18 -33.37 -19.27
N PHE A 22 46.03 -33.69 -18.67
CA PHE A 22 45.13 -34.73 -19.19
C PHE A 22 43.68 -34.24 -19.09
N THR A 23 42.96 -34.36 -20.20
CA THR A 23 41.55 -34.00 -20.34
C THR A 23 40.69 -35.25 -20.21
N THR A 24 39.56 -35.16 -19.49
CA THR A 24 38.41 -36.08 -19.70
C THR A 24 37.09 -35.35 -19.52
N SER A 25 36.24 -35.44 -20.54
CA SER A 25 34.78 -35.31 -20.54
C SER A 25 34.13 -34.29 -19.57
N SER A 26 33.83 -33.11 -20.11
CA SER A 26 32.62 -32.37 -19.73
C SER A 26 31.39 -33.23 -20.05
N ALA A 27 30.74 -33.78 -19.02
CA ALA A 27 29.38 -34.25 -19.17
C ALA A 27 28.50 -33.02 -19.40
N PHE A 28 27.79 -32.99 -20.54
CA PHE A 28 26.62 -32.13 -20.66
C PHE A 28 25.65 -32.57 -19.57
N ALA A 29 25.38 -31.69 -18.60
CA ALA A 29 24.11 -31.77 -17.92
C ALA A 29 23.06 -31.64 -19.01
N ALA A 30 22.14 -32.59 -19.08
CA ALA A 30 20.97 -32.41 -19.92
C ALA A 30 20.26 -31.13 -19.48
N GLU A 31 19.73 -30.38 -20.44
CA GLU A 31 18.61 -29.48 -20.16
C GLU A 31 17.49 -30.40 -19.67
N SER A 32 17.38 -30.54 -18.34
CA SER A 32 16.17 -31.02 -17.73
C SER A 32 15.11 -29.98 -18.01
N ASP A 33 13.98 -30.40 -18.59
CA ASP A 33 12.74 -29.63 -18.59
C ASP A 33 12.41 -29.28 -17.13
N TYR A 34 12.89 -28.12 -16.67
CA TYR A 34 12.35 -27.49 -15.48
C TYR A 34 10.94 -27.08 -15.86
N SER A 35 9.96 -27.71 -15.23
CA SER A 35 8.56 -27.37 -15.41
C SER A 35 8.39 -25.86 -15.21
N GLU A 36 7.60 -25.25 -16.09
CA GLU A 36 7.18 -23.85 -15.99
C GLU A 36 6.79 -23.53 -14.54
N ALA A 37 7.45 -22.53 -13.95
CA ALA A 37 7.24 -22.19 -12.56
C ALA A 37 5.83 -21.64 -12.38
N LEU A 38 5.21 -21.90 -11.24
CA LEU A 38 3.98 -21.21 -10.90
C LEU A 38 4.28 -19.73 -10.63
N GLU A 39 3.23 -18.94 -10.71
CA GLU A 39 3.22 -17.58 -10.17
C GLU A 39 3.43 -17.68 -8.65
N ALA A 40 4.49 -17.04 -8.14
CA ALA A 40 4.73 -16.95 -6.70
C ALA A 40 3.72 -15.97 -6.06
N PRO A 41 3.24 -16.23 -4.83
CA PRO A 41 2.38 -15.28 -4.13
C PRO A 41 3.10 -13.95 -3.84
N PRO A 42 2.34 -12.90 -3.51
CA PRO A 42 2.94 -11.68 -2.99
C PRO A 42 3.63 -11.97 -1.66
N VAL A 43 4.88 -11.51 -1.53
CA VAL A 43 5.56 -11.47 -0.23
C VAL A 43 4.95 -10.30 0.55
N ASP A 44 4.04 -10.57 1.49
CA ASP A 44 3.92 -9.63 2.61
C ASP A 44 5.21 -9.73 3.43
N PHE A 45 5.86 -8.60 3.61
CA PHE A 45 7.03 -8.49 4.46
C PHE A 45 6.71 -7.79 5.79
N ASN A 46 5.51 -7.25 6.02
CA ASN A 46 5.12 -6.79 7.35
C ASN A 46 5.18 -7.97 8.31
N ILE A 47 4.62 -9.12 7.91
CA ILE A 47 4.74 -10.42 8.60
C ILE A 47 6.18 -10.95 8.76
N LEU A 48 7.19 -10.38 8.09
CA LEU A 48 8.57 -10.85 8.17
C LEU A 48 9.19 -10.55 9.53
N ASP A 49 9.39 -11.60 10.32
CA ASP A 49 10.19 -11.52 11.54
C ASP A 49 11.65 -11.90 11.27
N ASP A 50 12.50 -10.91 11.01
CA ASP A 50 13.95 -11.09 10.79
C ASP A 50 14.62 -11.97 11.87
N GLU A 51 14.18 -11.88 13.13
CA GLU A 51 14.78 -12.56 14.28
C GLU A 51 14.33 -14.03 14.33
N ARG A 52 13.04 -14.26 14.11
CA ARG A 52 12.44 -15.60 14.06
C ARG A 52 12.95 -16.36 12.83
N LEU A 53 12.96 -15.73 11.66
CA LEU A 53 13.54 -16.27 10.43
C LEU A 53 15.04 -16.58 10.60
N ALA A 54 15.84 -15.64 11.12
CA ALA A 54 17.26 -15.88 11.39
C ALA A 54 17.50 -17.12 12.26
N LYS A 55 16.68 -17.29 13.30
CA LYS A 55 16.72 -18.45 14.19
C LYS A 55 16.27 -19.73 13.47
N GLY A 56 15.21 -19.68 12.67
CA GLY A 56 14.78 -20.80 11.82
C GLY A 56 15.88 -21.27 10.88
N LEU A 57 16.57 -20.36 10.19
CA LEU A 57 17.74 -20.65 9.36
C LEU A 57 18.89 -21.28 10.16
N MET A 58 19.11 -20.86 11.41
CA MET A 58 20.10 -21.47 12.30
C MET A 58 19.74 -22.88 12.78
N ASP A 59 18.47 -23.12 13.12
CA ASP A 59 17.98 -24.42 13.56
C ASP A 59 17.91 -25.44 12.42
N ARG A 60 17.68 -24.97 11.19
CA ARG A 60 17.79 -25.74 9.93
C ARG A 60 19.24 -25.96 9.47
N GLY A 61 20.22 -25.29 10.08
CA GLY A 61 21.65 -25.39 9.73
C GLY A 61 22.05 -24.66 8.43
N LEU A 62 21.16 -23.83 7.87
CA LEU A 62 21.44 -22.95 6.74
C LEU A 62 22.27 -21.72 7.16
N LEU A 63 22.20 -21.35 8.43
CA LEU A 63 23.00 -20.32 9.07
C LEU A 63 23.76 -20.92 10.27
N SER A 64 25.00 -20.48 10.52
CA SER A 64 25.74 -20.97 11.68
C SER A 64 25.10 -20.49 12.99
N LYS A 65 24.99 -21.36 13.99
CA LYS A 65 24.61 -20.98 15.36
C LYS A 65 25.64 -20.06 16.05
N SER A 66 26.81 -19.89 15.44
CA SER A 66 27.84 -18.92 15.82
C SER A 66 28.02 -17.82 14.76
N ALA A 67 27.03 -17.58 13.90
CA ALA A 67 27.10 -16.54 12.89
C ALA A 67 27.19 -15.16 13.54
N THR A 68 28.00 -14.26 12.98
CA THR A 68 28.06 -12.86 13.44
C THR A 68 26.78 -12.12 13.03
N PRO A 69 26.38 -11.05 13.74
CA PRO A 69 25.25 -10.21 13.38
C PRO A 69 25.23 -9.68 11.93
N GLU A 70 26.37 -9.52 11.25
CA GLU A 70 26.42 -9.18 9.82
C GLU A 70 26.18 -10.40 8.93
N GLN A 71 26.65 -11.58 9.33
CA GLN A 71 26.33 -12.84 8.66
C GLN A 71 24.83 -13.15 8.79
N ILE A 72 24.22 -12.86 9.95
CA ILE A 72 22.78 -12.99 10.16
C ILE A 72 22.01 -12.04 9.23
N ALA A 73 22.26 -10.73 9.32
CA ALA A 73 21.56 -9.74 8.50
C ALA A 73 21.74 -9.98 6.99
N LYS A 74 22.94 -10.39 6.56
CA LYS A 74 23.19 -10.79 5.18
C LYS A 74 22.43 -12.07 4.79
N ALA A 75 22.40 -13.09 5.65
CA ALA A 75 21.69 -14.34 5.38
C ALA A 75 20.18 -14.13 5.27
N VAL A 76 19.58 -13.35 6.18
CA VAL A 76 18.17 -12.96 6.12
C VAL A 76 17.89 -12.20 4.81
N LYS A 77 18.64 -11.12 4.52
CA LYS A 77 18.44 -10.36 3.27
C LYS A 77 18.66 -11.20 2.00
N SER A 78 19.64 -12.11 1.99
CA SER A 78 19.88 -13.01 0.84
C SER A 78 18.82 -14.11 0.70
N TYR A 79 18.28 -14.63 1.80
CA TYR A 79 17.18 -15.59 1.79
C TYR A 79 15.91 -14.92 1.26
N VAL A 80 15.51 -13.80 1.86
CA VAL A 80 14.33 -13.03 1.46
C VAL A 80 14.43 -12.58 -0.01
N ALA A 81 15.59 -12.09 -0.46
CA ALA A 81 15.79 -11.75 -1.87
C ALA A 81 15.73 -12.95 -2.83
N ALA A 82 16.06 -14.16 -2.37
CA ALA A 82 15.90 -15.38 -3.17
C ALA A 82 14.43 -15.84 -3.23
N LYS A 83 13.67 -15.69 -2.14
CA LYS A 83 12.23 -15.99 -2.06
C LYS A 83 11.37 -14.97 -2.82
N ASN A 84 11.79 -13.70 -2.86
CA ASN A 84 11.14 -12.64 -3.66
C ASN A 84 11.59 -12.64 -5.15
N ASN A 85 12.41 -13.60 -5.59
CA ASN A 85 12.89 -13.61 -6.98
C ASN A 85 11.81 -14.14 -7.94
N LYS A 86 10.91 -13.25 -8.41
CA LYS A 86 9.87 -13.54 -9.42
C LYS A 86 10.50 -14.03 -10.74
N SER A 87 10.66 -15.34 -10.89
CA SER A 87 11.23 -16.00 -12.08
C SER A 87 10.21 -16.17 -13.23
N VAL A 88 8.93 -15.88 -12.97
CA VAL A 88 7.84 -15.70 -13.93
C VAL A 88 7.11 -14.40 -13.56
N LYS A 89 6.74 -13.58 -14.55
CA LYS A 89 5.95 -12.37 -14.30
C LYS A 89 4.52 -12.77 -13.92
N SER A 90 4.07 -12.31 -12.76
CA SER A 90 2.68 -12.40 -12.32
C SER A 90 1.75 -11.61 -13.24
N LYS A 91 0.51 -12.10 -13.41
CA LYS A 91 -0.60 -11.35 -13.99
C LYS A 91 -1.52 -10.99 -12.82
N GLU A 92 -1.52 -9.73 -12.44
CA GLU A 92 -2.24 -9.25 -11.26
C GLU A 92 -3.55 -8.57 -11.71
N ASP A 93 -4.68 -9.26 -11.46
CA ASP A 93 -6.05 -8.72 -11.53
C ASP A 93 -6.35 -7.88 -10.27
N THR A 94 -6.88 -6.65 -10.41
CA THR A 94 -7.82 -6.04 -9.44
C THR A 94 -8.56 -4.82 -10.01
N ASN A 95 -9.86 -4.72 -9.69
CA ASN A 95 -10.82 -3.62 -9.90
C ASN A 95 -11.67 -3.58 -8.57
N HIS A 96 -12.40 -2.56 -8.12
CA HIS A 96 -12.84 -1.26 -8.63
C HIS A 96 -12.69 -0.17 -7.54
N ASP A 97 -12.72 1.12 -7.93
CA ASP A 97 -13.15 2.22 -7.03
C ASP A 97 -13.78 3.38 -7.83
N GLU A 98 -14.60 4.22 -7.17
CA GLU A 98 -15.27 5.50 -7.57
C GLU A 98 -16.78 5.51 -7.17
N ILE A 99 -17.43 6.58 -6.64
CA ILE A 99 -17.03 7.99 -6.43
C ILE A 99 -17.84 8.68 -5.29
N ASP A 100 -17.27 9.71 -4.65
CA ASP A 100 -18.01 10.65 -3.76
C ASP A 100 -18.70 11.79 -4.54
N LYS A 101 -20.01 11.98 -4.34
CA LYS A 101 -20.62 13.32 -4.52
C LYS A 101 -21.97 13.57 -3.81
N LYS A 102 -21.99 13.84 -2.49
CA LYS A 102 -23.02 14.72 -1.85
C LYS A 102 -22.77 15.05 -0.37
N SER A 103 -22.06 16.14 -0.09
CA SER A 103 -22.24 16.90 1.18
C SER A 103 -21.67 18.34 1.09
N LYS A 104 -22.54 19.34 0.90
CA LYS A 104 -22.11 20.77 0.85
C LYS A 104 -22.91 21.79 1.67
N ASP A 105 -23.88 21.38 2.50
CA ASP A 105 -24.78 22.32 3.20
C ASP A 105 -24.82 22.25 4.76
N PHE A 106 -23.90 21.53 5.40
CA PHE A 106 -23.89 21.42 6.88
C PHE A 106 -22.91 22.36 7.61
N ILE A 107 -21.78 22.71 6.99
CA ILE A 107 -20.64 23.41 7.65
C ILE A 107 -20.99 24.85 8.10
N ALA A 108 -21.98 25.50 7.47
CA ALA A 108 -22.33 26.89 7.74
C ALA A 108 -22.84 27.18 9.17
N LYS A 109 -23.36 26.18 9.90
CA LYS A 109 -24.05 26.41 11.19
C LYS A 109 -23.20 26.16 12.45
N GLN A 110 -22.02 25.53 12.33
CA GLN A 110 -21.14 25.32 13.50
C GLN A 110 -20.08 26.42 13.69
N LYS A 111 -19.53 27.00 12.61
CA LYS A 111 -18.49 28.06 12.68
C LYS A 111 -18.89 29.19 13.67
N THR A 112 -20.13 29.66 13.64
CA THR A 112 -20.57 30.82 14.45
C THR A 112 -20.51 30.59 15.97
N LYS A 113 -20.63 29.35 16.46
CA LYS A 113 -20.75 29.06 17.90
C LYS A 113 -19.39 28.84 18.59
N LEU A 114 -18.40 28.36 17.83
CA LEU A 114 -17.04 28.11 18.32
C LEU A 114 -16.21 29.41 18.42
N PHE A 115 -16.33 30.28 17.41
CA PHE A 115 -15.62 31.57 17.36
C PHE A 115 -15.92 32.49 18.57
N THR A 116 -17.12 32.41 19.16
CA THR A 116 -17.49 33.28 20.30
C THR A 116 -16.81 32.89 21.61
N GLN A 117 -16.35 31.64 21.75
CA GLN A 117 -15.62 31.17 22.95
C GLN A 117 -14.11 31.40 22.83
N LEU A 118 -13.53 31.19 21.63
CA LEU A 118 -12.09 31.31 21.40
C LEU A 118 -11.55 32.75 21.52
N ASN A 119 -12.32 33.76 21.08
CA ASN A 119 -11.90 35.17 21.09
C ASN A 119 -11.58 35.74 22.50
N LYS A 120 -11.90 35.02 23.60
CA LYS A 120 -11.54 35.44 24.97
C LYS A 120 -10.24 34.84 25.51
N GLY A 121 -9.63 33.86 24.82
CA GLY A 121 -8.37 33.21 25.23
C GLY A 121 -7.12 33.64 24.46
N GLN A 122 -7.27 34.24 23.29
CA GLN A 122 -6.22 34.32 22.27
C GLN A 122 -5.01 35.23 22.60
N GLU A 123 -5.11 36.20 23.51
CA GLU A 123 -3.92 36.99 23.91
C GLU A 123 -2.91 36.18 24.74
N ASN A 124 -3.34 35.08 25.37
CA ASN A 124 -2.47 34.25 26.21
C ASN A 124 -1.74 33.14 25.45
N LEU A 125 -2.23 32.71 24.28
CA LEU A 125 -1.61 31.64 23.47
C LEU A 125 -0.18 31.97 23.01
N LYS A 126 0.17 33.26 22.90
CA LYS A 126 1.50 33.73 22.48
C LYS A 126 2.56 33.72 23.60
N LYS A 127 2.20 33.35 24.82
CA LYS A 127 3.11 33.19 25.96
C LYS A 127 2.98 31.77 26.50
N GLY A 128 3.92 30.91 26.14
CA GLY A 128 3.93 29.51 26.55
C GLY A 128 3.76 29.37 28.06
N ASN A 129 2.70 28.67 28.47
CA ASN A 129 2.54 28.20 29.85
C ASN A 129 3.23 26.84 29.95
N PRO A 130 4.21 26.63 30.84
CA PRO A 130 4.90 25.34 30.98
C PRO A 130 3.97 24.16 31.39
N ASN A 131 2.71 24.45 31.75
CA ASN A 131 1.68 23.43 32.04
C ASN A 131 0.54 23.40 31.00
N GLY A 132 0.70 24.05 29.84
CA GLY A 132 -0.32 24.12 28.78
C GLY A 132 -1.62 24.84 29.17
N LEU A 133 -2.62 24.80 28.28
CA LEU A 133 -4.01 25.15 28.59
C LEU A 133 -4.77 23.91 29.11
N PRO A 134 -5.77 24.08 30.01
CA PRO A 134 -6.56 22.95 30.48
C PRO A 134 -7.40 22.32 29.35
N VAL A 135 -7.13 21.05 29.03
CA VAL A 135 -7.91 20.24 28.09
C VAL A 135 -8.73 19.20 28.87
N PRO A 136 -10.02 19.00 28.56
CA PRO A 136 -10.79 17.90 29.14
C PRO A 136 -10.32 16.55 28.59
N SER A 137 -10.30 15.50 29.42
CA SER A 137 -10.08 14.13 28.94
C SER A 137 -11.11 13.74 27.87
N ALA A 138 -10.65 13.00 26.86
CA ALA A 138 -11.50 12.40 25.84
C ALA A 138 -12.56 11.50 26.46
N LYS A 139 -13.72 11.42 25.81
CA LYS A 139 -14.84 10.59 26.27
C LYS A 139 -15.48 9.91 25.10
N GLN A 140 -15.55 8.58 25.16
CA GLN A 140 -16.30 7.79 24.20
C GLN A 140 -17.75 8.28 24.15
N ASP A 141 -18.21 8.67 22.97
CA ASP A 141 -19.61 8.97 22.74
C ASP A 141 -20.37 7.68 22.43
N THR A 142 -21.68 7.69 22.63
CA THR A 142 -22.51 6.51 22.33
C THR A 142 -22.81 6.50 20.83
N TYR A 143 -22.33 5.47 20.12
CA TYR A 143 -22.75 5.23 18.74
C TYR A 143 -24.22 4.77 18.72
N ASN A 144 -25.02 5.37 17.85
CA ASN A 144 -26.46 5.11 17.69
C ASN A 144 -26.86 4.94 16.21
N GLY A 145 -25.89 4.76 15.31
CA GLY A 145 -26.13 4.52 13.88
C GLY A 145 -26.31 3.03 13.56
N SER A 146 -26.35 2.71 12.28
CA SER A 146 -26.33 1.34 11.78
C SER A 146 -24.98 0.66 12.04
N VAL A 147 -25.00 -0.62 12.43
CA VAL A 147 -23.80 -1.43 12.54
C VAL A 147 -23.72 -2.33 11.31
N ARG A 148 -22.63 -2.27 10.55
CA ARG A 148 -22.29 -3.26 9.52
C ARG A 148 -21.73 -4.50 10.24
N GLU A 149 -22.29 -5.68 9.96
CA GLU A 149 -21.82 -6.97 10.50
C GLU A 149 -21.50 -7.90 9.34
N ASP A 150 -20.21 -8.13 9.12
CA ASP A 150 -19.73 -8.96 8.00
C ASP A 150 -19.52 -10.42 8.41
N LYS A 151 -19.69 -11.33 7.45
CA LYS A 151 -19.53 -12.77 7.65
C LYS A 151 -18.12 -13.20 7.27
N VAL A 152 -17.40 -13.79 8.22
CA VAL A 152 -16.03 -14.26 8.01
C VAL A 152 -15.98 -15.79 8.09
N LEU A 153 -15.54 -16.44 7.02
CA LEU A 153 -15.32 -17.88 6.99
C LEU A 153 -13.85 -18.19 7.26
N VAL A 154 -13.56 -18.79 8.42
CA VAL A 154 -12.22 -19.25 8.78
C VAL A 154 -12.14 -20.76 8.60
N LEU A 155 -11.34 -21.21 7.63
CA LEU A 155 -11.06 -22.63 7.40
C LEU A 155 -9.72 -23.03 8.04
N LEU A 156 -9.78 -23.92 9.03
CA LEU A 156 -8.60 -24.55 9.60
C LEU A 156 -8.18 -25.71 8.70
N THR A 157 -6.95 -25.72 8.21
CA THR A 157 -6.49 -26.63 7.13
C THR A 157 -5.20 -27.33 7.50
N GLU A 158 -5.21 -28.66 7.46
CA GLU A 158 -4.03 -29.48 7.72
C GLU A 158 -3.79 -30.47 6.59
N PHE A 159 -2.53 -30.87 6.43
CA PHE A 159 -2.08 -31.65 5.30
C PHE A 159 -2.24 -33.15 5.55
N SER A 160 -2.06 -33.96 4.50
CA SER A 160 -2.11 -35.43 4.63
C SER A 160 -0.95 -36.01 5.46
N ASP A 161 0.21 -35.33 5.45
CA ASP A 161 1.46 -35.69 6.13
C ASP A 161 1.75 -34.86 7.39
N PHE A 162 1.37 -33.58 7.40
CA PHE A 162 1.61 -32.65 8.50
C PHE A 162 0.32 -32.15 9.14
N LYS A 163 0.25 -32.27 10.47
CA LYS A 163 -0.95 -32.02 11.29
C LYS A 163 -0.75 -30.84 12.22
N HIS A 164 -1.86 -30.19 12.60
CA HIS A 164 -1.83 -29.11 13.59
C HIS A 164 -1.30 -29.61 14.95
N ASN A 165 -1.07 -28.68 15.89
CA ASN A 165 -0.43 -28.92 17.19
C ASN A 165 1.03 -29.42 17.09
N ASN A 166 1.73 -29.05 16.00
CA ASN A 166 3.15 -29.34 15.78
C ASN A 166 4.05 -28.08 15.81
N VAL A 167 3.49 -26.90 16.06
CA VAL A 167 4.24 -25.67 16.37
C VAL A 167 5.06 -25.89 17.65
N LYS A 168 6.32 -25.43 17.66
CA LYS A 168 7.17 -25.43 18.84
C LYS A 168 7.11 -24.07 19.51
N GLN A 169 6.85 -24.04 20.82
CA GLN A 169 6.81 -22.79 21.57
C GLN A 169 8.13 -22.01 21.50
N GLU A 170 8.05 -20.73 21.19
CA GLU A 170 9.20 -19.81 21.18
C GLU A 170 8.99 -18.64 22.16
N PRO A 171 10.00 -18.25 22.96
CA PRO A 171 9.85 -17.12 23.87
C PRO A 171 9.55 -15.82 23.14
N GLY A 172 8.49 -15.12 23.55
CA GLY A 172 8.05 -13.86 22.94
C GLY A 172 7.08 -14.00 21.77
N TYR A 173 6.75 -15.21 21.34
CA TYR A 173 5.87 -15.48 20.20
C TYR A 173 4.56 -16.15 20.60
N MET A 174 3.56 -16.04 19.73
CA MET A 174 2.23 -16.61 19.93
C MET A 174 2.32 -18.14 20.02
N TYR A 175 1.54 -18.72 20.93
CA TYR A 175 1.52 -20.16 21.18
C TYR A 175 0.22 -20.60 21.87
N ALA A 176 -0.19 -21.84 21.63
CA ALA A 176 -1.22 -22.52 22.40
C ALA A 176 -0.75 -23.94 22.74
N ASN A 177 -1.20 -24.48 23.87
CA ASN A 177 -1.01 -25.91 24.16
C ASN A 177 -1.94 -26.81 23.34
N ASP A 178 -2.97 -26.22 22.72
CA ASP A 178 -3.92 -26.86 21.82
C ASP A 178 -4.54 -25.80 20.89
N PHE A 179 -4.08 -25.76 19.63
CA PHE A 179 -4.59 -24.92 18.55
C PHE A 179 -5.86 -25.53 17.93
N ASN A 180 -6.88 -25.74 18.75
CA ASN A 180 -8.15 -26.31 18.30
C ASN A 180 -9.14 -25.23 17.77
N ARG A 181 -10.28 -25.66 17.22
CA ARG A 181 -11.36 -24.78 16.75
C ARG A 181 -11.82 -23.74 17.78
N ASP A 182 -11.89 -24.12 19.07
CA ASP A 182 -12.32 -23.24 20.16
C ASP A 182 -11.26 -22.18 20.52
N HIS A 183 -9.97 -22.46 20.29
CA HIS A 183 -8.91 -21.45 20.35
C HIS A 183 -9.18 -20.29 19.39
N TYR A 184 -9.28 -20.56 18.09
CA TYR A 184 -9.49 -19.52 17.08
C TYR A 184 -10.86 -18.85 17.21
N GLN A 185 -11.94 -19.60 17.49
CA GLN A 185 -13.27 -19.01 17.66
C GLN A 185 -13.30 -17.99 18.82
N LYS A 186 -12.52 -18.24 19.89
CA LYS A 186 -12.37 -17.29 21.02
C LYS A 186 -11.37 -16.17 20.72
N LEU A 187 -10.23 -16.47 20.10
CA LEU A 187 -9.19 -15.50 19.76
C LEU A 187 -9.70 -14.47 18.76
N MET A 188 -10.46 -14.91 17.76
CA MET A 188 -10.93 -14.08 16.67
C MET A 188 -12.28 -13.44 16.97
N PHE A 189 -13.27 -14.24 17.38
CA PHE A 189 -14.68 -13.81 17.44
C PHE A 189 -15.26 -13.75 18.88
N GLY A 190 -14.42 -13.86 19.90
CA GLY A 190 -14.83 -13.72 21.30
C GLY A 190 -15.23 -12.29 21.65
N ASN A 191 -16.35 -12.14 22.37
CA ASN A 191 -16.83 -10.84 22.87
C ASN A 191 -16.18 -10.43 24.22
N SER A 192 -15.02 -11.00 24.55
CA SER A 192 -14.28 -10.74 25.80
C SER A 192 -12.81 -11.13 25.67
N ASP A 193 -11.95 -10.44 26.43
CA ASP A 193 -10.50 -10.54 26.33
C ASP A 193 -9.98 -11.99 26.36
N PHE A 194 -9.34 -12.39 25.25
CA PHE A 194 -8.70 -13.68 25.11
C PHE A 194 -7.56 -13.82 26.13
N THR A 195 -7.32 -15.04 26.62
CA THR A 195 -6.29 -15.32 27.63
C THR A 195 -5.20 -16.19 27.01
N LEU A 196 -4.00 -15.63 26.90
CA LEU A 196 -2.84 -16.28 26.29
C LEU A 196 -2.28 -17.40 27.18
N PHE A 197 -1.37 -18.19 26.61
CA PHE A 197 -0.69 -19.31 27.27
C PHE A 197 0.09 -18.92 28.55
N ASP A 198 0.52 -17.66 28.66
CA ASP A 198 1.20 -17.10 29.84
C ASP A 198 0.23 -16.54 30.91
N GLY A 199 -1.07 -16.60 30.65
CA GLY A 199 -2.13 -16.05 31.49
C GLY A 199 -2.39 -14.55 31.31
N SER A 200 -1.68 -13.87 30.41
CA SER A 200 -1.99 -12.49 30.04
C SER A 200 -3.26 -12.39 29.20
N LYS A 201 -3.82 -11.17 29.11
CA LYS A 201 -5.09 -10.89 28.42
C LYS A 201 -4.91 -9.89 27.29
N ILE A 202 -5.57 -10.15 26.17
CA ILE A 202 -5.53 -9.35 24.94
C ILE A 202 -6.94 -9.13 24.38
N GLN A 203 -7.12 -8.10 23.56
CA GLN A 203 -8.33 -7.94 22.75
C GLN A 203 -8.38 -9.03 21.67
N THR A 204 -9.59 -9.51 21.36
CA THR A 204 -9.85 -10.36 20.19
C THR A 204 -9.80 -9.55 18.89
N PHE A 205 -9.68 -10.22 17.75
CA PHE A 205 -9.81 -9.60 16.41
C PHE A 205 -11.13 -8.81 16.29
N LYS A 206 -12.25 -9.40 16.74
CA LYS A 206 -13.54 -8.72 16.81
C LYS A 206 -13.51 -7.47 17.69
N GLN A 207 -12.98 -7.56 18.92
CA GLN A 207 -12.86 -6.40 19.82
C GLN A 207 -11.97 -5.29 19.22
N TYR A 208 -10.94 -5.64 18.44
CA TYR A 208 -10.10 -4.68 17.74
C TYR A 208 -10.93 -3.88 16.71
N TYR A 209 -11.65 -4.56 15.81
CA TYR A 209 -12.50 -3.89 14.81
C TYR A 209 -13.67 -3.10 15.43
N GLU A 210 -14.27 -3.58 16.52
CA GLU A 210 -15.29 -2.84 17.27
C GLU A 210 -14.71 -1.56 17.92
N GLU A 211 -13.47 -1.59 18.42
CA GLU A 211 -12.80 -0.39 18.96
C GLU A 211 -12.40 0.60 17.85
N GLN A 212 -11.80 0.09 16.77
CA GLN A 212 -11.33 0.92 15.66
C GLN A 212 -12.49 1.60 14.91
N SER A 213 -13.62 0.92 14.74
CA SER A 213 -14.84 1.48 14.15
C SER A 213 -15.74 2.24 15.14
N GLY A 214 -15.43 2.22 16.43
CA GLY A 214 -16.31 2.80 17.46
C GLY A 214 -17.67 2.14 17.57
N GLY A 215 -17.76 0.85 17.26
CA GLY A 215 -18.97 0.04 17.26
C GLY A 215 -19.87 0.22 16.04
N SER A 216 -19.39 0.83 14.94
CA SER A 216 -20.16 0.90 13.69
C SER A 216 -19.90 -0.26 12.73
N TYR A 217 -18.83 -1.03 12.98
CA TYR A 217 -18.46 -2.21 12.21
C TYR A 217 -18.10 -3.34 13.16
N THR A 218 -18.53 -4.55 12.85
CA THR A 218 -18.19 -5.77 13.60
C THR A 218 -18.16 -6.98 12.67
N VAL A 219 -17.63 -8.09 13.16
CA VAL A 219 -17.46 -9.34 12.42
C VAL A 219 -18.16 -10.49 13.13
N ASN A 220 -18.82 -11.34 12.35
CA ASN A 220 -19.55 -12.51 12.83
C ASN A 220 -19.04 -13.77 12.11
N GLY A 221 -17.85 -14.21 12.52
CA GLY A 221 -17.15 -15.30 11.86
C GLY A 221 -17.37 -16.68 12.46
N TYR A 222 -17.26 -17.68 11.58
CA TYR A 222 -17.29 -19.10 11.88
C TYR A 222 -15.90 -19.69 11.64
N VAL A 223 -15.43 -20.50 12.59
CA VAL A 223 -14.25 -21.34 12.42
C VAL A 223 -14.69 -22.77 12.11
N SER A 224 -14.08 -23.43 11.14
CA SER A 224 -14.29 -24.86 10.86
C SER A 224 -13.62 -25.77 11.91
N ASP A 225 -13.92 -27.07 11.88
CA ASP A 225 -12.98 -28.06 12.44
C ASP A 225 -11.74 -28.15 11.52
N TRP A 226 -10.64 -28.78 11.98
CA TRP A 226 -9.45 -28.99 11.15
C TRP A 226 -9.76 -29.90 9.95
N LEU A 227 -9.76 -29.32 8.75
CA LEU A 227 -10.00 -29.99 7.48
C LEU A 227 -8.68 -30.59 6.96
N THR A 228 -8.63 -31.92 6.81
CA THR A 228 -7.51 -32.57 6.12
C THR A 228 -7.65 -32.42 4.60
N VAL A 229 -6.72 -31.68 3.97
CA VAL A 229 -6.61 -31.64 2.50
C VAL A 229 -5.85 -32.86 1.97
N PRO A 230 -6.09 -33.30 0.72
CA PRO A 230 -5.53 -34.55 0.20
C PRO A 230 -4.03 -34.51 -0.12
N GLY A 231 -3.45 -33.32 -0.33
CA GLY A 231 -2.03 -33.15 -0.62
C GLY A 231 -1.13 -33.17 0.63
N GLN A 232 0.16 -33.28 0.40
CA GLN A 232 1.20 -33.07 1.43
C GLN A 232 1.56 -31.59 1.53
N ALA A 233 2.12 -31.13 2.66
CA ALA A 233 2.48 -29.72 2.87
C ALA A 233 3.34 -29.14 1.73
N ALA A 234 4.39 -29.86 1.34
CA ALA A 234 5.28 -29.51 0.23
C ALA A 234 4.59 -29.48 -1.15
N GLN A 235 3.37 -29.99 -1.31
CA GLN A 235 2.65 -29.84 -2.57
C GLN A 235 1.93 -28.49 -2.69
N TYR A 236 1.92 -27.67 -1.65
CA TYR A 236 1.22 -26.38 -1.64
C TYR A 236 2.15 -25.19 -1.35
N GLY A 237 3.31 -25.44 -0.77
CA GLY A 237 4.31 -24.41 -0.45
C GLY A 237 5.73 -24.95 -0.47
N ASP A 238 6.13 -25.61 -1.55
CA ASP A 238 7.54 -25.90 -1.87
C ASP A 238 8.02 -24.93 -2.95
N ASP A 239 9.30 -24.60 -2.90
CA ASP A 239 9.88 -23.47 -3.62
C ASP A 239 10.61 -23.93 -4.87
N ASN A 240 10.51 -23.16 -5.95
CA ASN A 240 11.28 -23.43 -7.15
C ASN A 240 12.79 -23.25 -6.86
N PRO A 241 13.66 -24.25 -7.13
CA PRO A 241 15.10 -24.12 -6.92
C PRO A 241 15.79 -22.99 -7.71
N ALA A 242 15.11 -22.42 -8.72
CA ALA A 242 15.56 -21.24 -9.47
C ALA A 242 15.30 -19.90 -8.76
N GLY A 243 14.47 -19.89 -7.70
CA GLY A 243 14.05 -18.71 -6.95
C GLY A 243 12.54 -18.46 -7.01
N GLY A 244 12.07 -17.68 -6.03
CA GLY A 244 10.67 -17.57 -5.66
C GLY A 244 10.37 -18.35 -4.38
N HIS A 245 9.10 -18.36 -4.00
CA HIS A 245 8.55 -19.18 -2.93
C HIS A 245 7.17 -19.71 -3.34
N ASP A 246 6.73 -20.83 -2.76
CA ASP A 246 5.44 -21.48 -2.98
C ASP A 246 5.09 -21.74 -4.47
N ASN A 247 6.11 -21.79 -5.33
CA ASN A 247 5.98 -21.69 -6.79
C ASN A 247 6.45 -22.94 -7.55
N LEU A 248 6.65 -24.07 -6.87
CA LEU A 248 6.99 -25.34 -7.49
C LEU A 248 5.73 -26.06 -8.03
N ASN A 249 5.55 -26.00 -9.35
CA ASN A 249 4.52 -26.73 -10.10
C ASN A 249 4.51 -28.24 -9.72
N PRO A 250 3.36 -28.91 -9.50
CA PRO A 250 2.04 -28.66 -10.10
C PRO A 250 0.99 -27.94 -9.24
N LYS A 251 1.29 -27.55 -8.00
CA LYS A 251 0.32 -26.97 -7.07
C LYS A 251 0.97 -25.88 -6.21
N GLY A 252 0.16 -24.92 -5.76
CA GLY A 252 0.57 -23.86 -4.83
C GLY A 252 -0.53 -23.48 -3.83
N PRO A 253 -0.43 -22.32 -3.15
CA PRO A 253 -1.37 -21.93 -2.08
C PRO A 253 -2.80 -21.75 -2.59
N ARG A 254 -2.98 -21.23 -3.81
CA ARG A 254 -4.30 -21.18 -4.48
C ARG A 254 -4.96 -22.55 -4.61
N ASP A 255 -4.21 -23.64 -4.73
CA ASP A 255 -4.75 -24.99 -4.78
C ASP A 255 -5.03 -25.58 -3.40
N LEU A 256 -4.33 -25.10 -2.36
CA LEU A 256 -4.72 -25.37 -0.97
C LEU A 256 -6.07 -24.74 -0.65
N VAL A 257 -6.30 -23.47 -1.05
CA VAL A 257 -7.58 -22.78 -0.87
C VAL A 257 -8.72 -23.55 -1.56
N LYS A 258 -8.51 -23.96 -2.82
CA LYS A 258 -9.49 -24.78 -3.58
C LYS A 258 -9.75 -26.13 -2.89
N ASP A 259 -8.71 -26.85 -2.47
CA ASP A 259 -8.87 -28.13 -1.77
C ASP A 259 -9.58 -27.96 -0.41
N ALA A 260 -9.30 -26.86 0.31
CA ALA A 260 -9.93 -26.52 1.58
C ALA A 260 -11.42 -26.19 1.43
N LEU A 261 -11.79 -25.39 0.42
CA LEU A 261 -13.20 -25.08 0.10
C LEU A 261 -13.98 -26.34 -0.27
N ASN A 262 -13.38 -27.24 -1.07
CA ASN A 262 -13.99 -28.53 -1.39
C ASN A 262 -14.15 -29.43 -0.14
N ALA A 263 -13.16 -29.44 0.76
CA ALA A 263 -13.24 -30.17 2.03
C ALA A 263 -14.31 -29.57 2.96
N ALA A 264 -14.45 -28.25 3.01
CA ALA A 264 -15.47 -27.54 3.77
C ALA A 264 -16.88 -27.90 3.28
N ALA A 265 -17.13 -27.79 1.97
CA ALA A 265 -18.40 -28.20 1.36
C ALA A 265 -18.71 -29.68 1.58
N ALA A 266 -17.72 -30.57 1.42
CA ALA A 266 -17.86 -32.01 1.66
C ALA A 266 -18.12 -32.37 3.14
N SER A 267 -17.66 -31.54 4.09
CA SER A 267 -17.96 -31.68 5.52
C SER A 267 -19.38 -31.23 5.90
N GLY A 268 -20.08 -30.54 4.98
CA GLY A 268 -21.44 -30.03 5.18
C GLY A 268 -21.51 -28.56 5.62
N ILE A 269 -20.42 -27.78 5.49
CA ILE A 269 -20.47 -26.32 5.70
C ILE A 269 -21.23 -25.68 4.53
N ASN A 270 -22.27 -24.92 4.83
CA ASN A 270 -23.02 -24.17 3.82
C ASN A 270 -22.29 -22.86 3.47
N LEU A 271 -21.61 -22.82 2.33
CA LEU A 271 -20.83 -21.63 1.93
C LEU A 271 -21.72 -20.40 1.65
N ALA A 272 -22.98 -20.59 1.27
CA ALA A 272 -23.95 -19.50 1.05
C ALA A 272 -24.37 -18.75 2.34
N ASP A 273 -23.95 -19.21 3.53
CA ASP A 273 -24.14 -18.46 4.77
C ASP A 273 -23.16 -17.25 4.88
N TYR A 274 -22.12 -17.22 4.03
CA TYR A 274 -21.00 -16.26 4.00
C TYR A 274 -20.94 -15.47 2.67
N ASP A 275 -22.10 -15.25 2.06
CA ASP A 275 -22.33 -14.59 0.77
C ASP A 275 -23.47 -13.59 0.95
N LYS A 276 -23.14 -12.35 1.32
CA LYS A 276 -24.05 -11.32 1.83
C LYS A 276 -23.69 -9.91 1.34
N PHE A 277 -22.51 -9.73 0.74
CA PHE A 277 -22.01 -8.43 0.31
C PHE A 277 -21.35 -8.53 -1.08
N ASP A 278 -22.03 -8.01 -2.10
CA ASP A 278 -21.46 -7.82 -3.44
C ASP A 278 -20.41 -6.70 -3.39
N GLN A 279 -19.15 -7.09 -3.21
CA GLN A 279 -18.03 -6.16 -3.13
C GLN A 279 -17.80 -5.41 -4.44
N TYR A 280 -18.16 -6.00 -5.57
CA TYR A 280 -17.82 -5.50 -6.91
C TYR A 280 -18.99 -4.88 -7.66
N ASP A 281 -20.22 -4.92 -7.10
CA ASP A 281 -21.46 -4.53 -7.77
C ASP A 281 -21.60 -5.28 -9.11
N ILE A 282 -21.47 -6.62 -9.06
CA ILE A 282 -21.31 -7.50 -10.24
C ILE A 282 -22.47 -7.35 -11.24
N ASP A 283 -23.68 -7.02 -10.78
CA ASP A 283 -24.84 -6.79 -11.63
C ASP A 283 -25.07 -5.29 -11.99
N GLY A 284 -24.35 -4.38 -11.34
CA GLY A 284 -24.34 -2.94 -11.60
C GLY A 284 -25.61 -2.20 -11.16
N ASP A 285 -26.37 -2.73 -10.19
CA ASP A 285 -27.59 -2.08 -9.67
C ASP A 285 -27.30 -1.02 -8.58
N GLY A 286 -26.11 -1.07 -7.96
CA GLY A 286 -25.65 -0.15 -6.92
C GLY A 286 -25.98 -0.59 -5.48
N ASN A 287 -26.44 -1.82 -5.26
CA ASN A 287 -26.75 -2.39 -3.95
C ASN A 287 -25.76 -3.48 -3.53
N GLN A 288 -24.59 -3.06 -3.05
CA GLN A 288 -23.59 -3.99 -2.47
C GLN A 288 -24.08 -4.83 -1.26
N ASN A 289 -25.29 -4.61 -0.72
CA ASN A 289 -25.81 -5.37 0.43
C ASN A 289 -26.68 -6.56 0.01
N GLU A 290 -26.26 -7.30 -1.02
CA GLU A 290 -26.88 -8.54 -1.46
C GLU A 290 -25.84 -9.61 -1.86
N PRO A 291 -26.26 -10.88 -2.05
CA PRO A 291 -25.36 -11.97 -2.40
C PRO A 291 -24.89 -11.90 -3.85
N ASP A 292 -23.59 -11.98 -4.09
CA ASP A 292 -22.99 -12.06 -5.43
C ASP A 292 -22.59 -13.50 -5.82
N GLY A 293 -22.74 -14.46 -4.89
CA GLY A 293 -22.35 -15.86 -5.08
C GLY A 293 -20.87 -16.15 -4.80
N ILE A 294 -20.08 -15.17 -4.38
CA ILE A 294 -18.72 -15.29 -3.86
C ILE A 294 -18.81 -15.35 -2.32
N ILE A 295 -17.76 -15.86 -1.67
CA ILE A 295 -17.65 -15.81 -0.21
C ILE A 295 -17.09 -14.44 0.19
N ASP A 296 -17.85 -13.66 0.96
CA ASP A 296 -17.55 -12.27 1.36
C ASP A 296 -16.10 -12.12 1.86
N HIS A 297 -15.71 -12.99 2.80
CA HIS A 297 -14.44 -12.91 3.52
C HIS A 297 -13.91 -14.31 3.85
N LEU A 298 -12.85 -14.74 3.14
CA LEU A 298 -12.24 -16.06 3.29
C LEU A 298 -10.87 -16.01 3.96
N MET A 299 -10.75 -16.63 5.13
CA MET A 299 -9.49 -16.79 5.84
C MET A 299 -9.10 -18.27 5.92
N ILE A 300 -7.93 -18.61 5.43
CA ILE A 300 -7.31 -19.92 5.60
C ILE A 300 -6.30 -19.84 6.76
N ILE A 301 -6.38 -20.80 7.68
CA ILE A 301 -5.32 -21.02 8.68
C ILE A 301 -4.72 -22.38 8.39
N HIS A 302 -3.43 -22.43 8.04
CA HIS A 302 -2.74 -23.68 7.73
C HIS A 302 -1.97 -24.23 8.93
N ALA A 303 -1.84 -25.56 9.02
CA ALA A 303 -1.06 -26.19 10.08
C ALA A 303 0.44 -25.80 10.00
N GLY A 304 1.07 -25.61 11.16
CA GLY A 304 2.47 -25.22 11.29
C GLY A 304 2.73 -23.70 11.24
N THR A 305 4.00 -23.35 11.38
CA THR A 305 4.53 -21.98 11.30
C THR A 305 4.84 -21.62 9.84
N GLY A 306 4.52 -20.40 9.41
CA GLY A 306 4.72 -19.92 8.04
C GLY A 306 6.20 -19.72 7.64
N GLN A 307 6.45 -19.60 6.34
CA GLN A 307 7.81 -19.50 5.78
C GLN A 307 8.51 -18.21 6.19
N GLU A 308 7.77 -17.11 6.34
CA GLU A 308 8.25 -15.80 6.80
C GLU A 308 8.87 -15.87 8.21
N ALA A 309 8.38 -16.78 9.05
CA ALA A 309 8.91 -17.10 10.37
C ALA A 309 9.96 -18.23 10.36
N GLY A 310 10.37 -18.72 9.19
CA GLY A 310 11.35 -19.79 8.99
C GLY A 310 10.78 -21.20 8.86
N GLY A 311 9.45 -21.36 8.83
CA GLY A 311 8.73 -22.58 8.47
C GLY A 311 8.68 -23.68 9.52
N GLY A 312 9.19 -23.45 10.73
CA GLY A 312 9.13 -24.40 11.86
C GLY A 312 9.69 -25.79 11.55
N GLN A 313 8.82 -26.81 11.46
CA GLN A 313 9.20 -28.18 11.10
C GLN A 313 9.20 -28.46 9.59
N LEU A 314 8.50 -27.65 8.80
CA LEU A 314 8.39 -27.77 7.35
C LEU A 314 9.54 -27.03 6.62
N GLY A 315 10.05 -25.94 7.22
CA GLY A 315 11.13 -25.15 6.64
C GLY A 315 10.67 -24.43 5.38
N ASP A 316 11.38 -24.62 4.26
CA ASP A 316 10.97 -24.05 2.96
C ASP A 316 9.73 -24.75 2.37
N ASN A 317 9.25 -25.84 2.98
CA ASN A 317 8.00 -26.51 2.59
C ASN A 317 6.77 -25.93 3.32
N ALA A 318 6.94 -24.83 4.05
CA ALA A 318 5.86 -24.06 4.65
C ALA A 318 5.44 -22.97 3.67
N ILE A 319 4.14 -22.68 3.64
CA ILE A 319 3.58 -21.56 2.89
C ILE A 319 4.06 -20.24 3.50
N TRP A 320 4.39 -19.26 2.67
CA TRP A 320 4.58 -17.86 3.08
C TRP A 320 3.21 -17.20 3.25
N SER A 321 2.95 -16.58 4.39
CA SER A 321 1.60 -16.06 4.68
C SER A 321 1.25 -14.86 3.78
N HIS A 322 0.00 -14.73 3.30
CA HIS A 322 -0.37 -13.66 2.36
C HIS A 322 -1.89 -13.44 2.19
N ARG A 323 -2.25 -12.26 1.70
CA ARG A 323 -3.52 -11.97 0.98
C ARG A 323 -3.30 -12.04 -0.52
N TRP A 324 -4.18 -12.74 -1.26
CA TRP A 324 -4.14 -12.81 -2.72
C TRP A 324 -5.52 -13.13 -3.32
N THR A 325 -5.59 -13.25 -4.64
CA THR A 325 -6.75 -13.71 -5.39
C THR A 325 -6.49 -15.11 -5.95
N LEU A 326 -7.54 -15.90 -6.10
CA LEU A 326 -7.51 -17.09 -6.96
C LEU A 326 -7.31 -16.65 -8.42
N ASN A 327 -6.70 -17.53 -9.22
CA ASN A 327 -6.43 -17.30 -10.65
C ASN A 327 -7.72 -17.42 -11.49
N GLY A 328 -8.61 -16.43 -11.31
CA GLY A 328 -10.01 -16.43 -11.71
C GLY A 328 -10.94 -16.97 -10.62
N VAL A 329 -12.20 -16.52 -10.64
CA VAL A 329 -13.26 -16.96 -9.71
C VAL A 329 -13.42 -18.49 -9.76
N TYR A 330 -13.39 -19.14 -8.59
CA TYR A 330 -13.41 -20.60 -8.47
C TYR A 330 -14.78 -21.12 -7.99
N PRO A 331 -15.60 -21.78 -8.84
CA PRO A 331 -16.89 -22.31 -8.43
C PRO A 331 -16.72 -23.62 -7.66
N VAL A 332 -17.12 -23.64 -6.38
CA VAL A 332 -16.95 -24.76 -5.47
C VAL A 332 -17.99 -25.86 -5.76
N ALA A 333 -17.52 -27.08 -6.00
CA ALA A 333 -18.38 -28.19 -6.37
C ALA A 333 -19.29 -28.64 -5.20
N GLY A 334 -20.53 -29.05 -5.51
CA GLY A 334 -21.49 -29.55 -4.52
C GLY A 334 -22.19 -28.47 -3.69
N THR A 335 -21.98 -27.19 -4.00
CA THR A 335 -22.63 -26.04 -3.34
C THR A 335 -23.83 -25.52 -4.12
N THR A 336 -24.54 -24.54 -3.58
CA THR A 336 -25.62 -23.81 -4.24
C THR A 336 -25.61 -22.36 -3.75
N ALA A 337 -25.59 -21.39 -4.68
CA ALA A 337 -25.59 -19.96 -4.37
C ALA A 337 -26.99 -19.36 -4.29
N GLY A 338 -27.09 -18.10 -3.84
CA GLY A 338 -28.31 -17.30 -3.95
C GLY A 338 -28.61 -16.81 -5.37
N VAL A 339 -27.58 -16.77 -6.23
CA VAL A 339 -27.60 -16.27 -7.61
C VAL A 339 -27.29 -17.37 -8.63
N ASP A 340 -27.62 -17.13 -9.90
CA ASP A 340 -27.38 -18.08 -11.00
C ASP A 340 -25.93 -18.06 -11.56
N TYR A 341 -25.07 -17.16 -11.04
CA TYR A 341 -23.68 -17.01 -11.47
C TYR A 341 -22.87 -18.32 -11.29
N TRP A 342 -21.88 -18.51 -12.17
CA TRP A 342 -21.04 -19.71 -12.29
C TRP A 342 -21.81 -21.06 -12.33
N GLY A 343 -23.08 -21.02 -12.76
CA GLY A 343 -23.99 -22.16 -12.83
C GLY A 343 -24.69 -22.48 -11.51
N GLY A 344 -25.02 -21.45 -10.73
CA GLY A 344 -25.76 -21.56 -9.47
C GLY A 344 -24.95 -22.13 -8.31
N ARG A 345 -23.62 -21.96 -8.32
CA ARG A 345 -22.71 -22.49 -7.29
C ARG A 345 -22.08 -21.36 -6.50
N MET A 346 -21.80 -21.61 -5.23
CA MET A 346 -20.91 -20.74 -4.47
C MET A 346 -19.52 -20.75 -5.08
N ALA A 347 -18.89 -19.59 -5.10
CA ALA A 347 -17.53 -19.40 -5.58
C ALA A 347 -16.65 -18.74 -4.51
N ALA A 348 -15.36 -18.63 -4.82
CA ALA A 348 -14.40 -17.84 -4.07
C ALA A 348 -13.49 -17.10 -5.06
N TYR A 349 -12.96 -15.96 -4.63
CA TYR A 349 -12.01 -15.17 -5.41
C TYR A 349 -10.86 -14.69 -4.51
N ASP A 350 -11.10 -13.74 -3.63
CA ASP A 350 -10.13 -13.30 -2.63
C ASP A 350 -9.95 -14.31 -1.50
N TYR A 351 -8.75 -14.34 -0.94
CA TYR A 351 -8.44 -15.08 0.27
C TYR A 351 -7.24 -14.49 1.01
N THR A 352 -7.17 -14.83 2.31
CA THR A 352 -5.99 -14.63 3.16
C THR A 352 -5.53 -16.01 3.66
N ILE A 353 -4.23 -16.23 3.84
CA ILE A 353 -3.68 -17.53 4.30
C ILE A 353 -2.56 -17.37 5.33
N GLN A 354 -2.90 -17.53 6.60
CA GLN A 354 -1.98 -17.31 7.72
C GLN A 354 -1.65 -18.63 8.46
N PRO A 355 -0.62 -18.68 9.32
CA PRO A 355 -0.16 -19.91 9.92
C PRO A 355 -0.89 -20.25 11.22
N GLU A 356 -0.73 -21.48 11.70
CA GLU A 356 -1.34 -22.01 12.93
C GLU A 356 -1.07 -21.12 14.15
N ASP A 357 0.14 -20.54 14.22
CA ASP A 357 0.60 -19.65 15.27
C ASP A 357 0.37 -18.15 14.98
N GLY A 358 -0.51 -17.82 14.05
CA GLY A 358 -0.96 -16.46 13.78
C GLY A 358 -1.56 -15.77 15.01
N ALA A 359 -1.27 -14.47 15.15
CA ALA A 359 -1.75 -13.63 16.25
C ALA A 359 -2.78 -12.60 15.77
N VAL A 360 -3.53 -12.01 16.70
CA VAL A 360 -4.64 -11.05 16.40
C VAL A 360 -4.22 -9.94 15.44
N GLY A 361 -3.03 -9.37 15.61
CA GLY A 361 -2.51 -8.28 14.77
C GLY A 361 -2.16 -8.71 13.34
N VAL A 362 -1.83 -9.98 13.11
CA VAL A 362 -1.65 -10.53 11.76
C VAL A 362 -3.01 -10.68 11.09
N PHE A 363 -3.99 -11.34 11.73
CA PHE A 363 -5.35 -11.46 11.18
C PHE A 363 -6.01 -10.10 10.91
N ALA A 364 -5.78 -9.10 11.78
CA ALA A 364 -6.30 -7.74 11.61
C ALA A 364 -5.52 -6.87 10.62
N HIS A 365 -4.31 -7.28 10.22
CA HIS A 365 -3.58 -6.65 9.12
C HIS A 365 -4.14 -7.14 7.77
N GLU A 366 -4.23 -8.47 7.59
CA GLU A 366 -4.76 -9.08 6.37
C GLU A 366 -6.21 -8.68 6.09
N PHE A 367 -7.06 -8.65 7.12
CA PHE A 367 -8.43 -8.18 6.99
C PHE A 367 -8.51 -6.65 6.76
N GLY A 368 -7.42 -5.91 6.95
CA GLY A 368 -7.30 -4.55 6.44
C GLY A 368 -7.27 -4.51 4.91
N HIS A 369 -6.53 -5.42 4.27
CA HIS A 369 -6.47 -5.53 2.80
C HIS A 369 -7.76 -6.07 2.19
N ASP A 370 -8.41 -7.01 2.88
CA ASP A 370 -9.74 -7.53 2.51
C ASP A 370 -10.78 -6.39 2.44
N LEU A 371 -10.66 -5.43 3.36
CA LEU A 371 -11.47 -4.21 3.40
C LEU A 371 -10.93 -3.05 2.54
N GLY A 372 -9.91 -3.27 1.70
CA GLY A 372 -9.41 -2.30 0.71
C GLY A 372 -8.26 -1.39 1.15
N LEU A 373 -7.55 -1.68 2.25
CA LEU A 373 -6.38 -0.89 2.66
C LEU A 373 -5.09 -1.32 1.95
N PRO A 374 -4.18 -0.38 1.59
CA PRO A 374 -2.84 -0.70 1.11
C PRO A 374 -1.88 -1.02 2.26
N ASP A 375 -0.76 -1.63 1.91
CA ASP A 375 0.43 -1.68 2.76
C ASP A 375 1.07 -0.30 2.90
N GLU A 376 1.37 0.10 4.13
CA GLU A 376 2.00 1.38 4.44
C GLU A 376 3.52 1.28 4.64
N TYR A 377 4.11 0.08 4.53
CA TYR A 377 5.54 -0.16 4.71
C TYR A 377 6.34 -0.10 3.39
N ASP A 378 7.68 -0.13 3.46
CA ASP A 378 8.54 -0.29 2.26
C ASP A 378 8.39 -1.70 1.67
N THR A 379 7.39 -1.91 0.80
CA THR A 379 7.02 -3.22 0.20
C THR A 379 8.10 -3.88 -0.66
N GLN A 380 9.21 -3.20 -0.94
CA GLN A 380 10.35 -3.76 -1.69
C GLN A 380 11.64 -3.83 -0.87
N TYR A 381 11.60 -3.49 0.42
CA TYR A 381 12.73 -3.57 1.37
C TYR A 381 13.98 -2.85 0.84
N THR A 382 13.73 -1.71 0.21
CA THR A 382 14.73 -0.92 -0.52
C THR A 382 15.69 -0.21 0.44
N GLY A 383 15.19 0.27 1.58
CA GLY A 383 15.92 1.09 2.55
C GLY A 383 16.07 0.48 3.95
N GLN A 384 16.10 1.34 4.97
CA GLN A 384 16.15 0.97 6.40
C GLN A 384 14.76 0.78 7.04
N GLY A 385 13.72 0.70 6.21
CA GLY A 385 12.31 0.82 6.61
C GLY A 385 11.81 2.26 6.51
N GLU A 386 10.51 2.41 6.29
CA GLU A 386 9.80 3.66 6.07
C GLU A 386 9.38 4.35 7.40
N PRO A 387 9.11 5.67 7.39
CA PRO A 387 8.63 6.40 8.55
C PRO A 387 7.13 6.17 8.81
N VAL A 388 6.72 4.91 8.99
CA VAL A 388 5.38 4.54 9.51
C VAL A 388 5.56 3.58 10.68
N ALA A 389 6.17 2.41 10.43
CA ALA A 389 6.51 1.42 11.45
C ALA A 389 5.36 1.13 12.44
N SER A 390 5.63 1.11 13.75
CA SER A 390 4.63 0.73 14.77
C SER A 390 3.53 1.77 15.03
N TRP A 391 3.45 2.86 14.26
CA TRP A 391 2.34 3.83 14.35
C TRP A 391 1.05 3.35 13.68
N SER A 392 1.11 2.41 12.73
CA SER A 392 -0.04 1.85 12.02
C SER A 392 0.00 0.33 11.97
N ILE A 393 -1.17 -0.31 12.07
CA ILE A 393 -1.30 -1.76 11.83
C ILE A 393 -0.96 -2.16 10.38
N MET A 394 -1.10 -1.25 9.41
CA MET A 394 -0.73 -1.49 7.99
C MET A 394 0.78 -1.34 7.73
N SER A 395 1.57 -1.19 8.78
CA SER A 395 3.01 -1.42 8.83
C SER A 395 3.29 -2.23 10.12
N GLY A 396 4.49 -2.14 10.70
CA GLY A 396 4.95 -2.94 11.84
C GLY A 396 4.14 -2.82 13.15
N GLY A 397 3.04 -2.07 13.15
CA GLY A 397 2.07 -2.03 14.23
C GLY A 397 1.30 -3.35 14.41
N SER A 398 1.17 -4.16 13.35
CA SER A 398 0.62 -5.53 13.39
C SER A 398 1.37 -6.45 14.37
N TRP A 399 2.68 -6.24 14.55
CA TRP A 399 3.55 -7.07 15.40
C TRP A 399 3.71 -6.61 16.84
N ASN A 400 3.05 -5.53 17.25
CA ASN A 400 3.19 -5.00 18.60
C ASN A 400 2.64 -5.95 19.68
N GLY A 401 3.19 -5.83 20.89
CA GLY A 401 2.81 -6.64 22.05
C GLY A 401 4.00 -7.18 22.83
N LYS A 402 3.74 -7.66 24.05
CA LYS A 402 4.75 -8.39 24.86
C LYS A 402 5.01 -9.79 24.30
N ILE A 403 3.96 -10.40 23.78
CA ILE A 403 4.01 -11.49 22.83
C ILE A 403 3.78 -10.83 21.46
N ALA A 404 4.63 -11.12 20.49
CA ALA A 404 4.61 -10.45 19.20
C ALA A 404 3.27 -10.70 18.48
N GLY A 405 2.71 -9.63 17.92
CA GLY A 405 1.44 -9.66 17.18
C GLY A 405 0.16 -9.78 18.01
N THR A 406 0.24 -9.86 19.34
CA THR A 406 -0.96 -10.06 20.18
C THR A 406 -1.63 -8.75 20.62
N THR A 407 -1.05 -7.59 20.33
CA THR A 407 -1.61 -6.28 20.70
C THR A 407 -1.24 -5.27 19.61
N PRO A 408 -1.93 -5.30 18.45
CA PRO A 408 -1.65 -4.36 17.36
C PRO A 408 -1.97 -2.92 17.76
N SER A 409 -1.30 -1.95 17.14
CA SER A 409 -1.67 -0.54 17.23
C SER A 409 -2.95 -0.23 16.45
N SER A 410 -3.51 0.96 16.61
CA SER A 410 -4.57 1.46 15.73
C SER A 410 -4.13 1.57 14.27
N PHE A 411 -5.12 1.66 13.37
CA PHE A 411 -4.96 2.08 11.98
C PHE A 411 -4.41 3.50 11.85
N SER A 412 -3.77 3.80 10.71
CA SER A 412 -3.32 5.15 10.36
C SER A 412 -4.51 6.12 10.16
N PRO A 413 -4.28 7.44 10.21
CA PRO A 413 -5.33 8.40 9.90
C PRO A 413 -5.80 8.33 8.43
N GLN A 414 -4.97 7.82 7.50
CA GLN A 414 -5.38 7.62 6.11
C GLN A 414 -6.36 6.44 5.99
N ASN A 415 -6.04 5.28 6.60
CA ASN A 415 -6.94 4.13 6.61
C ASN A 415 -8.28 4.46 7.27
N LYS A 416 -8.24 5.20 8.39
CA LYS A 416 -9.44 5.62 9.11
C LYS A 416 -10.28 6.63 8.35
N GLU A 417 -9.67 7.51 7.55
CA GLU A 417 -10.41 8.37 6.62
C GLU A 417 -11.06 7.55 5.50
N PHE A 418 -10.31 6.62 4.90
CA PHE A 418 -10.81 5.71 3.86
C PHE A 418 -12.06 4.96 4.34
N PHE A 419 -11.98 4.19 5.43
CA PHE A 419 -13.14 3.47 5.98
C PHE A 419 -14.29 4.40 6.37
N GLN A 420 -14.01 5.60 6.89
CA GLN A 420 -15.05 6.57 7.23
C GLN A 420 -15.76 7.13 5.98
N LYS A 421 -15.10 7.18 4.83
CA LYS A 421 -15.63 7.64 3.54
C LYS A 421 -16.33 6.52 2.77
N THR A 422 -15.76 5.33 2.69
CA THR A 422 -16.31 4.18 1.95
C THR A 422 -17.42 3.45 2.71
N MET A 423 -17.23 3.17 4.01
CA MET A 423 -18.19 2.42 4.83
C MET A 423 -19.10 3.31 5.69
N GLY A 424 -18.78 4.60 5.83
CA GLY A 424 -19.48 5.49 6.76
C GLY A 424 -19.18 5.14 8.22
N GLY A 425 -20.21 5.03 9.07
CA GLY A 425 -20.02 4.61 10.45
C GLY A 425 -19.34 5.64 11.37
N ASN A 426 -18.39 5.19 12.19
CA ASN A 426 -17.77 5.93 13.31
C ASN A 426 -16.25 5.63 13.46
N TRP A 427 -15.58 5.27 12.37
CA TRP A 427 -14.13 5.02 12.31
C TRP A 427 -13.29 6.25 12.66
N ALA A 428 -13.72 7.44 12.23
CA ALA A 428 -13.09 8.70 12.60
C ALA A 428 -14.02 9.90 12.48
N ASN A 429 -14.02 10.77 13.50
CA ASN A 429 -14.47 12.14 13.33
C ASN A 429 -13.33 12.95 12.66
N VAL A 430 -13.44 13.15 11.35
CA VAL A 430 -12.45 13.87 10.52
C VAL A 430 -12.88 15.33 10.35
N SER A 431 -12.02 16.27 10.74
CA SER A 431 -12.19 17.70 10.47
C SER A 431 -11.24 18.15 9.37
N GLU A 432 -11.76 18.52 8.21
CA GLU A 432 -10.94 19.07 7.11
C GLU A 432 -10.74 20.59 7.24
N ILE A 433 -9.54 21.06 6.90
CA ILE A 433 -9.15 22.48 6.87
C ILE A 433 -8.25 22.72 5.66
N ASP A 434 -8.62 23.65 4.78
CA ASP A 434 -7.78 24.03 3.64
C ASP A 434 -6.66 24.98 4.08
N ALA A 435 -5.43 24.73 3.63
CA ALA A 435 -4.27 25.56 4.00
C ALA A 435 -4.36 27.00 3.48
N ALA A 436 -5.21 27.28 2.50
CA ALA A 436 -5.53 28.62 2.03
C ALA A 436 -6.32 29.46 3.07
N ASP A 437 -7.12 28.81 3.92
CA ASP A 437 -7.94 29.45 4.96
C ASP A 437 -7.15 29.71 6.27
N ILE A 438 -5.96 29.11 6.42
CA ILE A 438 -5.13 29.26 7.62
C ILE A 438 -4.40 30.62 7.60
N THR A 439 -4.59 31.42 8.66
CA THR A 439 -4.01 32.76 8.82
C THR A 439 -3.01 32.83 9.98
N LYS A 440 -2.38 33.99 10.18
CA LYS A 440 -1.50 34.29 11.34
C LYS A 440 -2.18 34.31 12.71
N LEU A 441 -3.51 34.29 12.75
CA LEU A 441 -4.28 34.04 13.98
C LEU A 441 -4.50 32.54 14.19
N GLY A 442 -4.43 31.76 13.12
CA GLY A 442 -4.67 30.34 13.09
C GLY A 442 -6.10 29.94 13.45
N THR A 443 -6.26 28.64 13.66
CA THR A 443 -7.43 27.99 14.23
C THR A 443 -6.96 26.93 15.22
N SER A 444 -7.85 26.43 16.08
CA SER A 444 -7.47 25.42 17.09
C SER A 444 -8.50 24.32 17.22
N ALA A 445 -8.03 23.08 17.32
CA ALA A 445 -8.86 21.91 17.56
C ALA A 445 -8.39 21.19 18.84
N ILE A 446 -9.35 20.67 19.61
CA ILE A 446 -9.05 19.59 20.55
C ILE A 446 -9.11 18.31 19.72
N ILE A 447 -8.03 17.53 19.71
CA ILE A 447 -7.94 16.24 19.05
C ILE A 447 -7.96 15.18 20.15
N ASP A 448 -8.97 14.31 20.14
CA ASP A 448 -9.07 13.20 21.07
C ASP A 448 -8.23 12.01 20.57
N GLN A 449 -7.74 11.17 21.49
CA GLN A 449 -6.90 10.02 21.17
C GLN A 449 -7.54 9.04 20.16
N SER A 450 -6.75 8.52 19.22
CA SER A 450 -7.17 7.72 18.05
C SER A 450 -8.21 6.60 18.35
N VAL A 451 -8.05 5.90 19.47
CA VAL A 451 -8.95 4.82 19.93
C VAL A 451 -10.31 5.32 20.42
N THR A 452 -10.41 6.54 20.96
CA THR A 452 -11.65 7.09 21.53
C THR A 452 -12.47 7.82 20.47
N LYS A 453 -13.68 7.33 20.19
CA LYS A 453 -14.58 7.94 19.22
C LYS A 453 -15.51 8.92 19.93
N SER A 454 -15.36 10.21 19.64
CA SER A 454 -16.05 11.30 20.34
C SER A 454 -16.53 12.40 19.38
N LYS A 455 -17.14 13.44 19.96
CA LYS A 455 -17.59 14.64 19.20
C LYS A 455 -16.46 15.61 18.86
N ASN A 456 -15.30 15.47 19.49
CA ASN A 456 -14.08 16.14 19.04
C ASN A 456 -13.51 15.37 17.84
N PRO A 457 -12.78 16.04 16.93
CA PRO A 457 -12.04 15.34 15.88
C PRO A 457 -11.09 14.30 16.50
N ALA A 458 -11.03 13.12 15.89
CA ALA A 458 -9.93 12.18 16.09
C ALA A 458 -8.79 12.46 15.09
N ILE A 459 -9.13 13.11 13.97
CA ILE A 459 -8.22 13.47 12.88
C ILE A 459 -8.55 14.91 12.45
N VAL A 460 -7.54 15.76 12.30
CA VAL A 460 -7.64 17.01 11.54
C VAL A 460 -6.82 16.87 10.26
N LYS A 461 -7.48 16.89 9.10
CA LYS A 461 -6.85 16.84 7.78
C LYS A 461 -6.59 18.26 7.31
N VAL A 462 -5.34 18.57 6.97
CA VAL A 462 -4.94 19.88 6.43
C VAL A 462 -4.66 19.72 4.94
N ASN A 463 -5.63 20.08 4.11
CA ASN A 463 -5.53 20.01 2.65
C ASN A 463 -4.56 21.09 2.15
N LEU A 464 -3.56 20.71 1.34
CA LEU A 464 -2.60 21.64 0.75
C LEU A 464 -2.98 21.97 -0.70
N PRO A 465 -2.46 23.07 -1.29
CA PRO A 465 -2.62 23.33 -2.72
C PRO A 465 -1.95 22.22 -3.54
N ASP A 466 -2.66 21.65 -4.52
CA ASP A 466 -2.20 20.49 -5.29
C ASP A 466 -0.75 20.60 -5.78
N LYS A 467 -0.01 19.51 -5.60
CA LYS A 467 1.40 19.37 -5.95
C LYS A 467 1.53 19.10 -7.45
N ALA A 468 2.24 19.98 -8.15
CA ALA A 468 2.61 19.77 -9.54
C ALA A 468 3.76 18.75 -9.64
N VAL A 469 3.55 17.66 -10.38
CA VAL A 469 4.55 16.62 -10.68
C VAL A 469 4.72 16.43 -12.19
N PRO A 470 5.89 15.99 -12.69
CA PRO A 470 6.09 15.78 -14.12
C PRO A 470 5.16 14.69 -14.69
N GLY A 471 4.43 15.03 -15.75
CA GLY A 471 3.74 14.08 -16.63
C GLY A 471 4.51 13.90 -17.95
N ILE A 472 3.80 13.62 -19.05
CA ILE A 472 4.38 13.62 -20.40
C ILE A 472 5.04 14.98 -20.68
N GLN A 473 6.34 15.02 -20.97
CA GLN A 473 7.04 16.28 -21.20
C GLN A 473 6.81 16.78 -22.65
N PRO A 474 6.57 18.09 -22.87
CA PRO A 474 6.49 18.66 -24.21
C PRO A 474 7.85 18.56 -24.92
N ALA A 475 7.87 18.05 -26.15
CA ALA A 475 9.06 18.05 -27.00
C ALA A 475 9.22 19.33 -27.82
N PHE A 476 8.12 20.06 -28.02
CA PHE A 476 8.05 21.31 -28.77
C PHE A 476 7.20 22.30 -27.96
N GLY A 477 7.51 23.60 -28.06
CA GLY A 477 6.80 24.62 -27.28
C GLY A 477 6.88 24.38 -25.77
N ALA A 478 5.76 24.64 -25.10
CA ALA A 478 5.51 24.41 -23.68
C ALA A 478 4.16 23.71 -23.43
N ARG A 479 3.36 23.41 -24.47
CA ARG A 479 2.02 22.83 -24.37
C ARG A 479 1.75 21.77 -25.42
N TYR A 480 0.74 20.93 -25.14
CA TYR A 480 0.21 19.92 -26.06
C TYR A 480 -1.22 19.56 -25.67
N TYR A 481 -1.96 18.90 -26.57
CA TYR A 481 -3.27 18.32 -26.26
C TYR A 481 -3.11 16.93 -25.65
N TYR A 482 -3.81 16.65 -24.56
CA TYR A 482 -3.69 15.41 -23.78
C TYR A 482 -5.07 14.82 -23.51
N SER A 483 -5.22 13.51 -23.70
CA SER A 483 -6.44 12.76 -23.39
C SER A 483 -6.80 12.73 -21.89
N THR A 484 -5.84 13.08 -21.03
CA THR A 484 -5.77 12.67 -19.62
C THR A 484 -5.63 11.14 -19.48
N LYS A 485 -5.53 10.66 -18.24
CA LYS A 485 -5.45 9.24 -17.90
C LYS A 485 -6.27 8.96 -16.65
N GLY A 486 -6.75 7.74 -16.53
CA GLY A 486 -7.61 7.27 -15.44
C GLY A 486 -8.54 6.19 -15.97
N ASP A 487 -9.21 5.53 -15.04
CA ASP A 487 -10.02 4.35 -15.31
C ASP A 487 -11.49 4.75 -15.60
N ASN A 488 -12.22 3.92 -16.34
CA ASN A 488 -13.59 4.17 -16.83
C ASN A 488 -13.76 5.53 -17.55
N LEU A 489 -12.69 6.00 -18.19
CA LEU A 489 -12.58 7.31 -18.78
C LEU A 489 -13.20 7.33 -20.18
N HIS A 490 -13.85 8.45 -20.52
CA HIS A 490 -14.20 8.75 -21.91
C HIS A 490 -13.90 10.23 -22.17
N THR A 491 -12.85 10.51 -22.94
CA THR A 491 -12.50 11.86 -23.37
C THR A 491 -12.48 11.96 -24.89
N THR A 492 -12.91 13.10 -25.42
CA THR A 492 -12.96 13.35 -26.86
C THR A 492 -12.28 14.67 -27.25
N LEU A 493 -11.66 14.67 -28.41
CA LEU A 493 -11.12 15.85 -29.09
C LEU A 493 -11.62 15.86 -30.53
N SER A 494 -12.18 16.98 -30.97
CA SER A 494 -12.69 17.13 -32.34
C SER A 494 -12.08 18.35 -33.04
N THR A 495 -11.76 18.19 -34.32
CA THR A 495 -11.22 19.28 -35.15
C THR A 495 -12.32 20.26 -35.56
N PRO A 496 -11.97 21.49 -35.97
CA PRO A 496 -12.83 22.28 -36.84
C PRO A 496 -13.27 21.47 -38.07
N GLU A 497 -14.41 21.85 -38.65
CA GLU A 497 -14.82 21.37 -39.97
C GLU A 497 -13.83 21.86 -41.03
N PHE A 498 -13.05 20.94 -41.59
CA PHE A 498 -12.09 21.22 -42.66
C PHE A 498 -12.78 21.21 -44.03
N ASP A 499 -12.69 22.34 -44.75
CA ASP A 499 -13.25 22.47 -46.09
C ASP A 499 -12.27 21.92 -47.15
N LEU A 500 -12.55 20.70 -47.61
CA LEU A 500 -11.81 20.02 -48.67
C LEU A 500 -12.53 20.08 -50.02
N THR A 501 -13.53 20.97 -50.18
CA THR A 501 -14.36 21.00 -51.40
C THR A 501 -13.58 21.38 -52.67
N GLN A 502 -12.44 22.05 -52.53
CA GLN A 502 -11.51 22.40 -53.61
C GLN A 502 -10.18 21.60 -53.56
N ALA A 503 -10.07 20.63 -52.64
CA ALA A 503 -8.90 19.77 -52.52
C ALA A 503 -8.94 18.60 -53.52
N GLN A 504 -7.77 18.19 -54.00
CA GLN A 504 -7.53 16.94 -54.73
C GLN A 504 -6.74 15.96 -53.86
N THR A 505 -5.84 16.49 -53.02
CA THR A 505 -5.14 15.74 -51.98
C THR A 505 -5.20 16.49 -50.66
N ALA A 506 -5.25 15.76 -49.54
CA ALA A 506 -5.23 16.31 -48.20
C ALA A 506 -4.58 15.34 -47.20
N THR A 507 -3.65 15.82 -46.37
CA THR A 507 -3.06 15.05 -45.26
C THR A 507 -3.19 15.81 -43.95
N PHE A 508 -3.57 15.12 -42.87
CA PHE A 508 -3.53 15.64 -41.51
C PHE A 508 -2.32 15.04 -40.79
N ASP A 509 -1.34 15.88 -40.49
CA ASP A 509 -0.03 15.52 -39.94
C ASP A 509 0.07 16.06 -38.50
N PHE A 510 0.59 15.28 -37.55
CA PHE A 510 0.81 15.71 -36.17
C PHE A 510 1.94 14.95 -35.49
N LYS A 511 2.42 15.48 -34.35
CA LYS A 511 3.30 14.79 -33.41
C LYS A 511 2.46 14.12 -32.34
N THR A 512 2.83 12.91 -31.94
CA THR A 512 2.14 12.18 -30.87
C THR A 512 3.08 11.40 -29.98
N LEU A 513 2.69 11.25 -28.72
CA LEU A 513 3.26 10.33 -27.74
C LEU A 513 2.07 9.65 -27.08
N TYR A 514 2.09 8.33 -26.99
CA TYR A 514 1.02 7.57 -26.35
C TYR A 514 1.55 6.32 -25.67
N ASP A 515 0.77 5.83 -24.71
CA ASP A 515 0.98 4.62 -23.93
C ASP A 515 -0.41 4.16 -23.50
N VAL A 516 -0.98 3.21 -24.25
CA VAL A 516 -2.41 2.82 -24.22
C VAL A 516 -2.47 1.31 -23.96
N GLU A 517 -3.26 0.86 -22.99
CA GLU A 517 -3.31 -0.56 -22.62
C GLU A 517 -3.80 -1.43 -23.79
N PHE A 518 -3.08 -2.52 -24.07
CA PHE A 518 -3.35 -3.37 -25.24
C PHE A 518 -4.57 -4.27 -25.02
N GLU A 519 -5.55 -4.19 -25.92
CA GLU A 519 -6.86 -4.86 -25.91
C GLU A 519 -7.90 -4.35 -24.89
N TYR A 520 -7.57 -3.39 -24.02
CA TYR A 520 -8.47 -2.81 -23.00
C TYR A 520 -8.79 -1.33 -23.23
N ASP A 521 -7.77 -0.49 -23.32
CA ASP A 521 -7.90 0.93 -23.67
C ASP A 521 -7.92 1.14 -25.18
N TYR A 522 -8.67 2.14 -25.65
CA TYR A 522 -8.67 2.50 -27.07
C TYR A 522 -8.72 4.01 -27.30
N LEU A 523 -7.83 4.53 -28.15
CA LEU A 523 -8.06 5.77 -28.88
C LEU A 523 -8.57 5.44 -30.29
N THR A 524 -9.84 5.68 -30.54
CA THR A 524 -10.42 5.57 -31.89
C THR A 524 -10.33 6.92 -32.60
N VAL A 525 -9.82 6.95 -33.83
CA VAL A 525 -9.82 8.16 -34.67
C VAL A 525 -10.80 7.98 -35.82
N THR A 526 -11.82 8.83 -35.91
CA THR A 526 -12.81 8.80 -37.01
C THR A 526 -12.84 10.09 -37.81
N ALA A 527 -12.95 9.98 -39.13
CA ALA A 527 -13.28 11.08 -40.03
C ALA A 527 -14.78 11.06 -40.35
N SER A 528 -15.45 12.18 -40.09
CA SER A 528 -16.89 12.35 -40.30
C SER A 528 -17.19 13.43 -41.34
N THR A 529 -18.20 13.18 -42.15
CA THR A 529 -18.81 14.15 -43.08
C THR A 529 -20.33 14.10 -42.89
N TYR A 530 -21.10 14.96 -43.56
CA TYR A 530 -22.56 15.00 -43.43
C TYR A 530 -23.29 13.65 -43.70
N ASN A 531 -22.69 12.74 -44.48
CA ASN A 531 -23.33 11.49 -44.91
C ASN A 531 -22.57 10.20 -44.53
N GLU A 532 -21.39 10.31 -43.93
CA GLU A 532 -20.40 9.22 -43.90
C GLU A 532 -19.43 9.42 -42.72
N GLN A 533 -19.11 8.33 -42.03
CA GLN A 533 -18.08 8.27 -41.01
C GLN A 533 -17.17 7.07 -41.30
N VAL A 534 -15.85 7.26 -41.15
CA VAL A 534 -14.83 6.25 -41.44
C VAL A 534 -13.81 6.25 -40.31
N THR A 535 -13.53 5.09 -39.71
CA THR A 535 -12.40 4.92 -38.78
C THR A 535 -11.09 5.01 -39.58
N LEU A 536 -10.20 5.91 -39.18
CA LEU A 536 -8.90 6.11 -39.78
C LEU A 536 -7.80 5.29 -39.08
N ASP A 537 -7.94 5.13 -37.76
CA ASP A 537 -6.94 4.55 -36.88
C ASP A 537 -7.62 4.08 -35.59
N VAL A 538 -7.07 3.05 -34.96
CA VAL A 538 -7.34 2.65 -33.59
C VAL A 538 -5.97 2.47 -32.94
N ILE A 539 -5.77 3.04 -31.76
CA ILE A 539 -4.56 2.82 -30.95
C ILE A 539 -5.01 2.06 -29.70
N GLY A 540 -4.28 1.02 -29.33
CA GLY A 540 -4.66 0.03 -28.31
C GLY A 540 -5.00 -1.35 -28.91
N ASP A 541 -5.08 -1.47 -30.24
CA ASP A 541 -5.37 -2.74 -30.95
C ASP A 541 -4.13 -3.54 -31.35
N ASN A 542 -2.93 -3.07 -30.99
CA ASN A 542 -1.66 -3.75 -31.28
C ASN A 542 -0.64 -3.68 -30.13
N ASP A 543 0.01 -4.81 -29.82
CA ASP A 543 1.12 -4.87 -28.87
C ASP A 543 2.41 -4.37 -29.54
N THR A 544 3.01 -3.30 -29.01
CA THR A 544 4.24 -2.73 -29.58
C THR A 544 5.51 -3.50 -29.21
N ASN A 545 5.55 -4.08 -28.01
CA ASN A 545 6.77 -4.62 -27.42
C ASN A 545 6.78 -6.16 -27.34
N GLY A 546 5.64 -6.82 -27.57
CA GLY A 546 5.48 -8.27 -27.43
C GLY A 546 5.35 -8.73 -25.97
N ASP A 547 4.97 -7.82 -25.07
CA ASP A 547 4.82 -8.07 -23.63
C ASP A 547 3.36 -8.02 -23.14
N ALA A 548 2.40 -7.90 -24.07
CA ALA A 548 0.97 -7.78 -23.84
C ALA A 548 0.56 -6.65 -22.89
N ARG A 549 1.37 -5.57 -22.82
CA ARG A 549 1.11 -4.42 -21.95
C ARG A 549 0.42 -3.27 -22.67
N ALA A 550 0.92 -2.88 -23.85
CA ALA A 550 0.55 -1.60 -24.44
C ALA A 550 0.78 -1.50 -25.95
N GLU A 551 -0.05 -0.69 -26.61
CA GLU A 551 0.42 0.07 -27.77
C GLU A 551 1.10 1.35 -27.27
N THR A 552 2.36 1.58 -27.65
CA THR A 552 3.16 2.64 -27.03
C THR A 552 4.19 3.24 -27.96
N THR A 553 4.43 4.54 -27.84
CA THR A 553 5.58 5.19 -28.49
C THR A 553 6.87 5.06 -27.67
N ASN A 554 6.86 4.25 -26.59
CA ASN A 554 7.96 4.07 -25.65
C ASN A 554 8.47 5.42 -25.09
N GLY A 555 7.54 6.35 -24.81
CA GLY A 555 7.82 7.69 -24.28
C GLY A 555 8.45 8.68 -25.28
N ALA A 556 8.48 8.36 -26.58
CA ALA A 556 8.97 9.24 -27.63
C ALA A 556 7.84 9.99 -28.35
N TRP A 557 8.11 11.23 -28.76
CA TRP A 557 7.23 11.97 -29.67
C TRP A 557 7.52 11.59 -31.13
N VAL A 558 6.59 10.87 -31.76
CA VAL A 558 6.69 10.36 -33.14
C VAL A 558 5.80 11.15 -34.11
N ASP A 559 6.03 11.00 -35.42
CA ASP A 559 5.17 11.55 -36.47
C ASP A 559 4.00 10.60 -36.76
N LYS A 560 2.77 11.12 -36.82
CA LYS A 560 1.57 10.41 -37.31
C LYS A 560 0.93 11.25 -38.43
N SER A 561 0.39 10.58 -39.45
CA SER A 561 -0.21 11.24 -40.63
C SER A 561 -1.39 10.42 -41.13
N TYR A 562 -2.51 11.09 -41.40
CA TYR A 562 -3.72 10.50 -41.97
C TYR A 562 -4.00 11.10 -43.36
N ASP A 563 -4.19 10.23 -44.36
CA ASP A 563 -4.62 10.66 -45.70
C ASP A 563 -6.14 10.94 -45.70
N LEU A 564 -6.49 12.19 -45.94
CA LEU A 564 -7.86 12.67 -46.04
C LEU A 564 -8.29 12.88 -47.51
N SER A 565 -7.48 12.47 -48.48
CA SER A 565 -7.78 12.62 -49.91
C SER A 565 -9.05 11.87 -50.35
N HIS A 566 -9.50 10.84 -49.61
CA HIS A 566 -10.82 10.22 -49.79
C HIS A 566 -11.99 11.20 -49.57
N PHE A 567 -11.79 12.24 -48.76
CA PHE A 567 -12.79 13.28 -48.48
C PHE A 567 -12.65 14.51 -49.39
N ALA A 568 -11.83 14.45 -50.45
CA ALA A 568 -11.77 15.46 -51.49
C ALA A 568 -13.17 15.78 -52.06
N GLY A 569 -13.50 17.06 -52.20
CA GLY A 569 -14.83 17.52 -52.61
C GLY A 569 -15.86 17.59 -51.48
N LYS A 570 -15.54 17.12 -50.26
CA LYS A 570 -16.43 17.17 -49.08
C LYS A 570 -15.90 18.18 -48.04
N LYS A 571 -16.64 18.30 -46.94
CA LYS A 571 -16.13 18.84 -45.68
C LYS A 571 -15.99 17.71 -44.66
N VAL A 572 -14.98 17.77 -43.80
CA VAL A 572 -14.64 16.68 -42.88
C VAL A 572 -14.24 17.21 -41.50
N THR A 573 -14.71 16.55 -40.44
CA THR A 573 -14.24 16.73 -39.06
C THR A 573 -13.62 15.43 -38.58
N LEU A 574 -12.44 15.50 -37.97
CA LEU A 574 -11.84 14.37 -37.27
C LEU A 574 -12.27 14.38 -35.80
N HIS A 575 -12.56 13.19 -35.26
CA HIS A 575 -12.80 12.94 -33.84
C HIS A 575 -11.72 11.97 -33.35
N PHE A 576 -11.26 12.21 -32.13
CA PHE A 576 -10.31 11.41 -31.38
C PHE A 576 -11.00 11.04 -30.08
N ASP A 577 -11.44 9.80 -29.96
CA ASP A 577 -12.27 9.31 -28.87
C ASP A 577 -11.42 8.33 -28.05
N TYR A 578 -10.96 8.76 -26.86
CA TYR A 578 -10.20 7.93 -25.91
C TYR A 578 -11.14 7.34 -24.87
N VAL A 579 -11.15 6.01 -24.78
CA VAL A 579 -11.98 5.24 -23.85
C VAL A 579 -11.08 4.26 -23.09
N THR A 580 -11.21 4.20 -21.78
CA THR A 580 -10.49 3.25 -20.92
C THR A 580 -11.47 2.33 -20.19
N ASP A 581 -10.99 1.16 -19.78
CA ASP A 581 -11.72 0.26 -18.90
C ASP A 581 -11.43 0.58 -17.42
N GLY A 582 -11.82 -0.29 -16.49
CA GLY A 582 -11.53 -0.10 -15.06
C GLY A 582 -10.12 -0.53 -14.62
N GLY A 583 -9.23 -0.86 -15.56
CA GLY A 583 -7.98 -1.57 -15.34
C GLY A 583 -6.74 -0.69 -15.20
N LEU A 584 -5.78 -0.81 -16.12
CA LEU A 584 -4.46 -0.19 -15.98
C LEU A 584 -4.39 1.13 -16.77
N ALA A 585 -4.76 2.24 -16.14
CA ALA A 585 -4.53 3.57 -16.71
C ALA A 585 -3.04 3.87 -16.98
N LEU A 586 -2.63 3.66 -18.24
CA LEU A 586 -1.33 4.07 -18.77
C LEU A 586 -1.28 5.58 -19.06
N ASN A 587 -0.25 6.07 -19.76
CA ASN A 587 -0.09 7.52 -19.98
C ASN A 587 -1.04 8.10 -21.05
N GLY A 588 -1.99 7.33 -21.57
CA GLY A 588 -2.99 7.78 -22.54
C GLY A 588 -2.37 8.27 -23.85
N PHE A 589 -2.95 9.33 -24.43
CA PHE A 589 -2.57 9.88 -25.73
C PHE A 589 -2.33 11.39 -25.68
N ALA A 590 -1.21 11.82 -26.27
CA ALA A 590 -0.86 13.21 -26.47
C ALA A 590 -0.70 13.56 -27.96
N MET A 591 -1.12 14.77 -28.34
CA MET A 591 -1.01 15.33 -29.69
C MET A 591 -0.48 16.77 -29.66
N ASP A 592 0.43 17.08 -30.59
CA ASP A 592 1.04 18.40 -30.75
C ASP A 592 1.40 18.69 -32.23
N ASN A 593 1.67 19.95 -32.57
CA ASN A 593 2.09 20.41 -33.91
C ASN A 593 1.17 19.92 -35.05
N ALA A 594 -0.13 19.87 -34.79
CA ALA A 594 -1.14 19.38 -35.71
C ALA A 594 -1.32 20.31 -36.91
N LYS A 595 -1.50 19.72 -38.10
CA LYS A 595 -1.40 20.45 -39.37
C LYS A 595 -2.23 19.77 -40.46
N LEU A 596 -3.04 20.55 -41.18
CA LEU A 596 -3.69 20.09 -42.42
C LEU A 596 -2.97 20.65 -43.64
N THR A 597 -2.52 19.76 -44.52
CA THR A 597 -1.91 20.11 -45.81
C THR A 597 -2.86 19.72 -46.94
N ALA A 598 -3.44 20.68 -47.67
CA ALA A 598 -4.33 20.43 -48.81
C ALA A 598 -3.69 20.94 -50.11
N ASN A 599 -3.65 20.13 -51.17
CA ASN A 599 -2.97 20.43 -52.44
C ASN A 599 -1.50 20.90 -52.26
N GLY A 600 -0.81 20.39 -51.25
CA GLY A 600 0.57 20.79 -50.90
C GLY A 600 0.70 22.16 -50.19
N GLN A 601 -0.41 22.79 -49.80
CA GLN A 601 -0.42 24.04 -49.02
C GLN A 601 -0.96 23.80 -47.61
N VAL A 602 -0.38 24.49 -46.62
CA VAL A 602 -0.84 24.41 -45.23
C VAL A 602 -2.11 25.25 -45.08
N VAL A 603 -3.22 24.60 -44.69
CA VAL A 603 -4.55 25.26 -44.57
C VAL A 603 -5.06 25.29 -43.12
N PHE A 604 -4.48 24.49 -42.23
CA PHE A 604 -4.67 24.56 -40.78
C PHE A 604 -3.35 24.23 -40.06
N SER A 605 -3.12 24.85 -38.90
CA SER A 605 -2.05 24.49 -37.97
C SER A 605 -2.44 24.82 -36.53
N ASP A 606 -2.10 23.94 -35.59
CA ASP A 606 -2.25 24.17 -34.15
C ASP A 606 -1.13 23.50 -33.34
N ASP A 607 -0.52 24.27 -32.45
CA ASP A 607 0.64 23.93 -31.61
C ASP A 607 0.30 24.03 -30.11
N ALA A 608 -1.00 24.11 -29.76
CA ALA A 608 -1.53 24.21 -28.39
C ALA A 608 -1.05 25.42 -27.54
N GLU A 609 -0.15 26.26 -28.06
CA GLU A 609 0.37 27.45 -27.36
C GLU A 609 -0.66 28.57 -27.19
N GLY A 610 -1.53 28.72 -28.20
CA GLY A 610 -2.53 29.77 -28.29
C GLY A 610 -3.85 29.45 -27.56
N ALA A 611 -4.93 30.08 -28.05
CA ALA A 611 -6.28 29.59 -27.75
C ALA A 611 -6.51 28.30 -28.56
N ALA A 612 -6.97 27.24 -27.89
CA ALA A 612 -7.23 25.95 -28.53
C ALA A 612 -8.16 26.10 -29.74
N LYS A 613 -7.79 25.50 -30.87
CA LYS A 613 -8.62 25.47 -32.08
C LYS A 613 -9.44 24.18 -32.19
N PHE A 614 -9.09 23.16 -31.41
CA PHE A 614 -9.88 21.94 -31.25
C PHE A 614 -10.98 22.14 -30.21
N ASN A 615 -12.10 21.45 -30.41
CA ASN A 615 -13.14 21.34 -29.41
C ASN A 615 -12.80 20.15 -28.49
N LEU A 616 -12.77 20.39 -27.18
CA LEU A 616 -12.30 19.43 -26.19
C LEU A 616 -13.44 19.09 -25.23
N ASP A 617 -13.65 17.80 -24.97
CA ASP A 617 -14.49 17.30 -23.88
C ASP A 617 -13.70 16.23 -23.12
N GLY A 618 -13.28 16.52 -21.89
CA GLY A 618 -12.32 15.70 -21.14
C GLY A 618 -10.85 15.83 -21.57
N PHE A 619 -10.54 15.97 -22.87
CA PHE A 619 -9.19 16.33 -23.32
C PHE A 619 -8.77 17.70 -22.76
N VAL A 620 -7.48 17.88 -22.46
CA VAL A 620 -6.93 19.11 -21.88
C VAL A 620 -5.75 19.65 -22.68
N VAL A 621 -5.49 20.95 -22.57
CA VAL A 621 -4.20 21.54 -22.96
C VAL A 621 -3.25 21.39 -21.78
N SER A 622 -2.36 20.40 -21.86
CA SER A 622 -1.34 20.11 -20.84
C SER A 622 -0.09 20.97 -21.07
N ASN A 623 0.67 21.20 -19.99
CA ASN A 623 2.02 21.76 -20.01
C ASN A 623 3.10 20.76 -19.55
N GLY A 624 2.75 19.48 -19.46
CA GLY A 624 3.60 18.40 -18.95
C GLY A 624 3.71 18.32 -17.42
N MET A 625 2.79 18.96 -16.70
CA MET A 625 2.64 18.79 -15.26
C MET A 625 1.26 18.19 -14.93
N GLU A 626 1.26 17.16 -14.10
CA GLU A 626 0.05 16.64 -13.45
C GLU A 626 -0.11 17.27 -12.07
N LEU A 627 -1.35 17.48 -11.63
CA LEU A 627 -1.66 17.92 -10.27
C LEU A 627 -2.07 16.72 -9.43
N LYS A 628 -1.37 16.49 -8.31
CA LYS A 628 -1.66 15.44 -7.35
C LYS A 628 -1.93 16.06 -5.98
N LYS A 629 -2.91 15.51 -5.25
CA LYS A 629 -3.24 15.98 -3.91
C LYS A 629 -2.12 15.62 -2.93
N HIS A 630 -1.95 16.45 -1.92
CA HIS A 630 -1.10 16.15 -0.77
C HIS A 630 -1.64 16.90 0.45
N TYR A 631 -1.45 16.35 1.64
CA TYR A 631 -2.10 16.83 2.86
C TYR A 631 -1.39 16.35 4.11
N TYR A 632 -1.63 17.04 5.23
CA TYR A 632 -1.24 16.53 6.55
C TYR A 632 -2.42 15.88 7.26
N TYR A 633 -2.17 14.81 8.02
CA TYR A 633 -3.07 14.40 9.10
C TYR A 633 -2.46 14.76 10.45
N LEU A 634 -3.31 15.29 11.32
CA LEU A 634 -3.02 15.56 12.73
C LEU A 634 -3.90 14.64 13.56
N GLU A 635 -3.29 13.70 14.27
CA GLU A 635 -3.97 12.79 15.19
C GLU A 635 -3.32 12.79 16.57
N TRP A 636 -4.07 12.40 17.60
CA TRP A 636 -3.54 12.26 18.96
C TRP A 636 -3.35 10.79 19.31
N ARG A 637 -2.17 10.40 19.79
CA ARG A 637 -1.82 9.01 20.13
C ARG A 637 -1.41 8.90 21.60
N ASN A 638 -1.95 7.92 22.30
CA ASN A 638 -1.80 7.72 23.74
C ASN A 638 -1.92 6.22 24.09
N TYR A 639 -1.40 5.77 25.22
CA TYR A 639 -1.42 4.36 25.65
C TYR A 639 -2.80 3.88 26.16
N ALA A 640 -3.82 3.95 25.30
CA ALA A 640 -5.19 3.53 25.56
C ALA A 640 -5.68 2.58 24.46
N GLY A 641 -6.69 1.76 24.75
CA GLY A 641 -7.21 0.77 23.78
C GLY A 641 -6.11 -0.11 23.16
N ALA A 642 -6.19 -0.31 21.84
CA ALA A 642 -5.17 -0.90 21.00
C ALA A 642 -3.81 -0.17 21.10
N ASP A 643 -3.78 1.16 21.14
CA ASP A 643 -2.54 1.96 21.20
C ASP A 643 -1.71 1.78 22.49
N LYS A 644 -2.16 0.97 23.47
CA LYS A 644 -1.26 0.37 24.48
C LYS A 644 -0.11 -0.42 23.83
N ALA A 645 -0.31 -0.92 22.61
CA ALA A 645 0.68 -1.48 21.69
C ALA A 645 1.97 -0.65 21.62
N LEU A 646 1.85 0.69 21.58
CA LEU A 646 2.96 1.62 21.45
C LEU A 646 3.97 1.54 22.61
N ALA A 647 3.55 1.05 23.78
CA ALA A 647 4.46 0.79 24.91
C ALA A 647 5.25 -0.53 24.79
N TYR A 648 4.97 -1.32 23.75
CA TYR A 648 5.50 -2.66 23.49
C TYR A 648 5.79 -2.88 21.99
N SER A 649 6.33 -1.86 21.32
CA SER A 649 6.69 -1.86 19.90
C SER A 649 8.02 -2.59 19.67
N ARG A 650 7.98 -3.94 19.59
CA ARG A 650 9.18 -4.80 19.38
C ARG A 650 10.33 -4.49 20.35
N GLY A 651 10.00 -4.25 21.62
CA GLY A 651 10.95 -3.92 22.69
C GLY A 651 11.21 -2.43 22.92
N VAL A 652 10.69 -1.55 22.07
CA VAL A 652 10.79 -0.09 22.19
C VAL A 652 9.46 0.51 22.67
N LYS A 653 9.54 1.71 23.26
CA LYS A 653 8.37 2.52 23.64
C LYS A 653 8.26 3.71 22.70
N TYR A 654 7.21 3.72 21.90
CA TYR A 654 6.84 4.87 21.10
C TYR A 654 6.24 5.95 22.00
N ASN A 655 6.45 7.24 21.69
CA ASN A 655 5.95 8.33 22.51
C ASN A 655 4.44 8.58 22.31
N THR A 656 3.93 9.65 22.91
CA THR A 656 2.49 9.98 22.94
C THR A 656 2.31 11.47 22.78
N GLY A 657 1.27 11.90 22.06
CA GLY A 657 1.03 13.30 21.72
C GLY A 657 0.40 13.45 20.34
N LEU A 658 0.63 14.59 19.70
CA LEU A 658 0.26 14.87 18.32
C LEU A 658 1.22 14.16 17.36
N VAL A 659 0.75 13.17 16.62
CA VAL A 659 1.50 12.64 15.46
C VAL A 659 1.09 13.44 14.23
N VAL A 660 2.09 14.01 13.56
CA VAL A 660 1.92 14.72 12.28
C VAL A 660 2.30 13.76 11.17
N TRP A 661 1.36 13.44 10.29
CA TRP A 661 1.59 12.63 9.10
C TRP A 661 1.56 13.53 7.86
N TYR A 662 2.43 13.26 6.90
CA TYR A 662 2.39 13.90 5.57
C TYR A 662 2.10 12.83 4.52
N ALA A 663 0.98 12.99 3.81
CA ALA A 663 0.53 12.13 2.72
C ALA A 663 0.64 12.85 1.37
N ASP A 664 1.00 12.10 0.33
CA ASP A 664 1.40 12.63 -0.97
C ASP A 664 0.94 11.69 -2.09
N ASP A 665 -0.26 11.93 -2.63
CA ASP A 665 -0.92 11.12 -3.68
C ASP A 665 -0.18 11.16 -5.04
N SER A 666 1.03 11.76 -5.10
CA SER A 666 1.95 11.64 -6.22
C SER A 666 2.85 10.41 -6.16
N TYR A 667 2.74 9.60 -5.11
CA TYR A 667 3.41 8.32 -4.94
C TYR A 667 2.36 7.23 -4.73
N LEU A 668 2.65 6.01 -5.19
CA LEU A 668 1.83 4.82 -4.97
C LEU A 668 2.55 3.81 -4.05
N ASP A 669 3.72 4.18 -3.53
CA ASP A 669 4.63 3.31 -2.82
C ASP A 669 5.35 4.07 -1.69
N ASN A 670 6.03 3.32 -0.82
CA ASN A 670 6.85 3.83 0.29
C ASN A 670 8.30 3.31 0.20
N TRP A 671 8.86 3.19 -1.00
CA TRP A 671 10.21 2.67 -1.26
C TRP A 671 11.31 3.69 -0.91
N VAL A 672 11.45 3.98 0.38
CA VAL A 672 12.33 5.03 0.92
C VAL A 672 13.82 4.83 0.64
N GLY A 673 14.28 3.64 0.24
CA GLY A 673 15.63 3.43 -0.25
C GLY A 673 15.85 3.93 -1.70
N ILE A 674 14.77 4.08 -2.47
CA ILE A 674 14.78 4.65 -3.83
C ILE A 674 14.60 6.17 -3.77
N HIS A 675 13.66 6.65 -2.94
CA HIS A 675 13.40 8.08 -2.72
C HIS A 675 13.30 8.44 -1.23
N PRO A 676 14.45 8.59 -0.54
CA PRO A 676 14.50 8.91 0.89
C PRO A 676 13.69 10.14 1.29
N GLY A 677 12.82 9.95 2.28
CA GLY A 677 11.92 11.00 2.79
C GLY A 677 10.68 11.27 1.94
N GLN A 678 10.44 10.50 0.87
CA GLN A 678 9.27 10.58 -0.01
C GLN A 678 8.48 9.25 0.04
N GLY A 679 7.37 9.14 -0.71
CA GLY A 679 6.42 8.02 -0.65
C GLY A 679 5.01 8.46 -0.24
N PHE A 680 4.00 7.61 -0.38
CA PHE A 680 2.59 8.03 -0.30
C PHE A 680 2.14 8.46 1.11
N LEU A 681 2.72 7.89 2.18
CA LEU A 681 2.39 8.23 3.57
C LEU A 681 3.62 8.12 4.48
N GLY A 682 3.76 9.03 5.44
CA GLY A 682 4.76 8.89 6.51
C GLY A 682 4.61 9.91 7.63
N VAL A 683 5.00 9.54 8.85
CA VAL A 683 5.08 10.45 10.00
C VAL A 683 6.22 11.45 9.83
N VAL A 684 6.04 12.62 10.42
CA VAL A 684 7.08 13.64 10.57
C VAL A 684 7.67 13.52 11.96
N ASP A 685 8.96 13.22 12.04
CA ASP A 685 9.65 12.99 13.30
C ASP A 685 9.97 14.30 14.05
N ALA A 686 9.31 14.52 15.19
CA ALA A 686 9.60 15.62 16.11
C ALA A 686 11.08 15.72 16.55
N HIS A 687 11.83 14.60 16.54
CA HIS A 687 13.20 14.50 17.05
C HIS A 687 14.16 13.92 15.99
N SER A 688 14.02 14.34 14.72
CA SER A 688 14.67 13.78 13.52
C SER A 688 16.21 13.61 13.48
N ASP A 689 16.95 13.89 14.55
CA ASP A 689 18.38 13.60 14.69
C ASP A 689 18.62 12.08 14.83
N ALA A 690 19.56 11.55 14.03
CA ALA A 690 19.74 10.09 13.92
C ALA A 690 20.22 9.41 15.23
N LEU A 691 19.46 8.40 15.65
CA LEU A 691 19.83 7.43 16.68
C LEU A 691 20.83 6.42 16.09
N ILE A 692 22.09 6.53 16.49
CA ILE A 692 23.19 5.66 16.05
C ILE A 692 23.38 4.50 17.03
N PHE A 693 23.08 3.28 16.57
CA PHE A 693 23.17 2.03 17.34
C PHE A 693 24.61 1.54 17.43
N GLN A 694 24.94 0.78 18.48
CA GLN A 694 26.22 0.08 18.60
C GLN A 694 26.02 -1.38 18.24
N LYS A 695 26.52 -1.79 17.06
CA LYS A 695 26.50 -3.17 16.57
C LYS A 695 27.93 -3.69 16.50
N ASP A 696 28.25 -4.71 17.28
CA ASP A 696 29.59 -5.33 17.36
C ASP A 696 30.73 -4.32 17.62
N GLY A 697 30.44 -3.26 18.37
CA GLY A 697 31.38 -2.17 18.68
C GLY A 697 31.58 -1.15 17.56
N GLN A 698 30.67 -1.12 16.57
CA GLN A 698 30.64 -0.15 15.47
C GLN A 698 29.31 0.58 15.41
N ASP A 699 29.34 1.82 14.92
CA ASP A 699 28.16 2.63 14.65
C ASP A 699 27.30 2.00 13.55
N SER A 700 25.98 1.91 13.78
CA SER A 700 25.04 1.33 12.82
C SER A 700 23.68 2.03 12.82
N VAL A 701 23.03 2.01 11.66
CA VAL A 701 21.63 2.43 11.45
C VAL A 701 20.85 1.40 10.60
N ALA A 702 21.36 0.17 10.53
CA ALA A 702 20.79 -0.87 9.67
C ALA A 702 19.38 -1.30 10.14
N GLN A 703 18.37 -1.09 9.29
CA GLN A 703 16.95 -1.37 9.56
C GLN A 703 16.40 -0.68 10.83
N THR A 704 16.93 0.49 11.22
CA THR A 704 16.56 1.18 12.47
C THR A 704 15.48 2.24 12.34
N THR A 705 14.85 2.48 11.17
CA THR A 705 13.78 3.51 11.03
C THR A 705 12.67 3.35 12.08
N ARG A 706 12.25 2.10 12.35
CA ARG A 706 11.30 1.72 13.42
C ARG A 706 11.71 2.09 14.84
N TYR A 707 12.93 2.60 15.04
CA TYR A 707 13.43 3.14 16.29
C TYR A 707 13.71 4.65 16.20
N GLN A 708 14.06 5.17 15.01
CA GLN A 708 14.16 6.61 14.76
C GLN A 708 12.80 7.26 15.04
N VAL A 709 11.73 6.81 14.37
CA VAL A 709 10.40 7.43 14.48
C VAL A 709 9.63 7.07 15.77
N ALA A 710 10.29 6.45 16.75
CA ALA A 710 9.67 6.09 18.02
C ALA A 710 9.32 7.31 18.87
N ASP A 711 10.00 8.44 18.69
CA ASP A 711 9.73 9.71 19.37
C ASP A 711 9.13 10.79 18.44
N ALA A 712 8.49 10.37 17.35
CA ALA A 712 7.93 11.27 16.34
C ALA A 712 6.79 12.19 16.83
N ALA A 713 6.06 11.85 17.90
CA ALA A 713 4.94 12.67 18.37
C ALA A 713 5.39 13.99 19.03
N PHE A 714 4.68 15.07 18.73
CA PHE A 714 4.83 16.40 19.32
C PHE A 714 4.00 16.49 20.61
N SER A 715 4.59 17.00 21.70
CA SER A 715 3.98 17.02 23.03
C SER A 715 4.68 18.03 23.96
N LEU A 716 4.01 18.42 25.05
CA LEU A 716 4.65 19.13 26.17
C LEU A 716 5.46 18.17 27.07
N ASP A 717 5.08 16.89 27.08
CA ASP A 717 5.71 15.83 27.88
C ASP A 717 7.07 15.41 27.32
N LYS A 718 7.87 14.77 28.19
CA LYS A 718 9.14 14.16 27.78
C LYS A 718 8.91 12.82 27.09
N THR A 719 9.77 12.50 26.13
CA THR A 719 9.76 11.19 25.45
C THR A 719 10.09 10.06 26.44
N PRO A 720 9.53 8.85 26.26
CA PRO A 720 9.81 7.72 27.15
C PRO A 720 11.23 7.18 26.93
N SER A 721 11.96 6.89 28.00
CA SER A 721 13.24 6.17 27.90
C SER A 721 13.02 4.68 27.59
N TRP A 722 13.84 4.12 26.71
CA TRP A 722 13.84 2.70 26.36
C TRP A 722 15.26 2.19 26.10
N TYR A 723 15.43 0.87 26.19
CA TYR A 723 16.69 0.18 25.91
C TYR A 723 16.40 -1.04 25.07
N ILE A 724 17.22 -1.27 24.05
CA ILE A 724 17.14 -2.46 23.22
C ILE A 724 18.55 -2.95 22.88
N ASN A 725 18.70 -4.27 22.77
CA ASN A 725 19.87 -4.92 22.23
C ASN A 725 19.38 -6.00 21.27
N ASN A 726 19.43 -5.68 19.98
CA ASN A 726 18.82 -6.48 18.92
C ASN A 726 19.91 -7.20 18.10
N PRO A 727 19.81 -8.52 17.87
CA PRO A 727 20.86 -9.27 17.16
C PRO A 727 21.14 -8.82 15.73
N THR A 728 20.21 -8.16 15.03
CA THR A 728 20.45 -7.65 13.66
C THR A 728 20.71 -6.15 13.61
N ARG A 729 20.18 -5.37 14.56
CA ARG A 729 20.21 -3.89 14.56
C ARG A 729 21.17 -3.25 15.56
N GLY A 730 21.65 -4.00 16.57
CA GLY A 730 22.60 -3.55 17.58
C GLY A 730 21.95 -3.08 18.90
N GLU A 731 22.78 -2.52 19.78
CA GLU A 731 22.40 -1.99 21.09
C GLU A 731 22.17 -0.47 21.04
N TYR A 732 21.09 0.00 21.69
CA TYR A 732 20.83 1.42 21.93
C TYR A 732 20.14 1.66 23.27
N ASN A 733 20.51 2.75 23.93
CA ASN A 733 19.95 3.19 25.20
C ASN A 733 19.39 4.62 25.04
N TYR A 734 18.13 4.69 24.63
CA TYR A 734 17.45 5.95 24.37
C TYR A 734 17.09 6.64 25.70
N LYS A 735 17.60 7.86 25.87
CA LYS A 735 17.34 8.69 27.05
C LYS A 735 16.22 9.66 26.75
N SER A 736 15.27 9.72 27.67
CA SER A 736 14.15 10.68 27.66
C SER A 736 14.59 12.10 27.31
N MET A 737 14.08 12.61 26.19
CA MET A 737 14.31 13.95 25.64
C MET A 737 13.22 14.92 26.07
N HIS A 738 13.44 16.21 25.83
CA HIS A 738 12.42 17.24 26.05
C HIS A 738 11.41 17.22 24.91
N GLY A 739 10.11 17.28 25.21
CA GLY A 739 9.07 17.35 24.19
C GLY A 739 9.23 18.54 23.25
N VAL A 740 8.93 18.31 21.97
CA VAL A 740 8.86 19.34 20.94
C VAL A 740 7.39 19.70 20.74
N GLU A 741 7.04 20.95 21.02
CA GLU A 741 5.63 21.38 21.04
C GLU A 741 5.07 21.77 19.67
N GLU A 742 5.93 22.17 18.71
CA GLU A 742 5.50 22.80 17.44
C GLU A 742 6.19 22.14 16.23
N PHE A 743 5.39 21.56 15.34
CA PHE A 743 5.77 21.33 13.94
C PHE A 743 5.81 22.67 13.20
N SER A 744 6.78 22.84 12.30
CA SER A 744 6.91 24.01 11.41
C SER A 744 7.47 23.54 10.07
N ASP A 745 6.70 23.67 8.99
CA ASP A 745 7.09 23.19 7.64
C ASP A 745 8.30 23.94 7.01
N SER A 746 8.79 24.97 7.70
CA SER A 746 10.06 25.65 7.45
C SER A 746 11.30 24.87 7.90
N ASN A 747 11.12 23.83 8.73
CA ASN A 747 12.20 23.05 9.31
C ASN A 747 12.54 21.84 8.42
N SER A 748 13.78 21.35 8.52
CA SER A 748 14.13 20.03 7.99
C SER A 748 13.73 18.96 8.99
N TYR A 749 12.97 17.96 8.52
CA TYR A 749 12.71 16.70 9.22
C TYR A 749 13.45 15.53 8.55
N MET A 750 14.54 15.87 7.85
CA MET A 750 15.51 14.96 7.25
C MET A 750 16.84 15.04 8.01
N ASN A 751 17.49 13.90 8.21
CA ASN A 751 18.90 13.80 8.60
C ASN A 751 19.74 13.19 7.46
N THR A 752 21.07 13.25 7.60
CA THR A 752 22.01 12.79 6.57
C THR A 752 22.63 11.41 6.86
N VAL A 753 22.27 10.75 7.97
CA VAL A 753 22.84 9.48 8.43
C VAL A 753 21.94 8.30 8.05
N ILE A 754 20.63 8.48 8.21
CA ILE A 754 19.55 7.58 7.82
C ILE A 754 18.43 8.43 7.19
N PRO A 755 18.60 8.89 5.93
CA PRO A 755 17.62 9.76 5.27
C PRO A 755 16.29 9.04 5.02
N ASP A 756 16.31 7.71 4.89
CA ASP A 756 15.16 6.80 4.77
C ASP A 756 14.11 7.02 5.87
N ALA A 757 14.56 7.39 7.07
CA ALA A 757 13.71 7.62 8.25
C ALA A 757 13.15 9.06 8.36
N GLY A 758 13.61 9.98 7.51
CA GLY A 758 13.14 11.36 7.52
C GLY A 758 11.83 11.54 6.74
N ARG A 759 11.31 12.77 6.74
CA ARG A 759 10.20 13.15 5.85
C ARG A 759 10.46 14.51 5.20
N ILE A 760 10.38 14.57 3.87
CA ILE A 760 10.43 15.82 3.12
C ILE A 760 9.05 16.45 3.15
N VAL A 761 8.96 17.64 3.74
CA VAL A 761 7.71 18.39 3.89
C VAL A 761 7.69 19.66 3.02
N PRO A 762 6.56 20.03 2.41
CA PRO A 762 6.44 21.25 1.62
C PRO A 762 6.26 22.48 2.51
N ASN A 763 6.98 23.56 2.19
CA ASN A 763 6.99 24.81 2.96
C ASN A 763 5.88 25.78 2.49
N TYR A 764 4.76 25.78 3.21
CA TYR A 764 3.64 26.73 3.08
C TYR A 764 3.54 27.70 4.29
N GLY A 765 4.55 27.69 5.18
CA GLY A 765 4.59 28.43 6.44
C GLY A 765 3.74 27.81 7.56
N LEU A 766 3.20 26.60 7.38
CA LEU A 766 2.32 25.93 8.32
C LEU A 766 3.03 25.54 9.60
N LYS A 767 2.31 25.76 10.71
CA LYS A 767 2.73 25.38 12.06
C LYS A 767 1.60 24.68 12.79
N PHE A 768 1.92 23.55 13.43
CA PHE A 768 0.98 22.79 14.26
C PHE A 768 1.58 22.69 15.66
N ARG A 769 0.99 23.41 16.62
CA ARG A 769 1.52 23.51 17.99
C ARG A 769 0.59 22.92 19.01
N VAL A 770 1.09 21.98 19.81
CA VAL A 770 0.47 21.54 21.06
C VAL A 770 0.53 22.70 22.05
N VAL A 771 -0.64 23.17 22.50
CA VAL A 771 -0.77 24.28 23.47
C VAL A 771 -1.47 23.87 24.76
N GLY A 772 -1.87 22.60 24.89
CA GLY A 772 -2.47 22.03 26.09
C GLY A 772 -2.77 20.55 25.93
N GLU A 773 -2.80 19.81 27.03
CA GLU A 773 -2.96 18.35 27.06
C GLU A 773 -3.92 17.97 28.20
N ALA A 774 -4.66 16.87 28.02
CA ALA A 774 -5.50 16.32 29.07
C ALA A 774 -4.62 15.66 30.16
N LYS A 775 -5.10 15.62 31.41
CA LYS A 775 -4.31 15.09 32.55
C LYS A 775 -3.92 13.61 32.45
N ASP A 776 -4.62 12.86 31.61
CA ASP A 776 -4.42 11.44 31.30
C ASP A 776 -3.89 11.24 29.87
N ASN A 777 -3.41 12.34 29.25
CA ASN A 777 -2.98 12.45 27.87
C ASN A 777 -3.99 11.96 26.80
N SER A 778 -5.28 11.90 27.15
CA SER A 778 -6.30 11.34 26.25
C SER A 778 -6.79 12.30 25.15
N ALA A 779 -6.41 13.58 25.22
CA ALA A 779 -6.71 14.58 24.21
C ALA A 779 -5.67 15.74 24.26
N GLY A 780 -5.41 16.36 23.12
CA GLY A 780 -4.53 17.51 23.00
C GLY A 780 -5.21 18.69 22.31
N LEU A 781 -4.91 19.92 22.76
CA LEU A 781 -5.33 21.15 22.09
C LEU A 781 -4.21 21.61 21.16
N VAL A 782 -4.47 21.57 19.85
CA VAL A 782 -3.53 21.93 18.79
C VAL A 782 -3.93 23.27 18.18
N TRP A 783 -2.97 24.19 18.05
CA TRP A 783 -3.09 25.46 17.35
C TRP A 783 -2.40 25.37 15.98
N ILE A 784 -3.18 25.61 14.93
CA ILE A 784 -2.82 25.45 13.52
C ILE A 784 -2.72 26.85 12.90
N HIS A 785 -1.51 27.29 12.51
CA HIS A 785 -1.25 28.70 12.12
C HIS A 785 -0.19 28.85 11.00
N LYS A 786 0.07 30.10 10.58
CA LYS A 786 1.03 30.54 9.54
C LYS A 786 1.71 31.87 9.91
#